data_AF-A0A9D6WBU3-F1
#
_entry.id   AF-A0A9D6WBU3-F1
#
_cell.length_a   1.000
_cell.length_b   1.000
_cell.length_c   1.000
_cell.angle_alpha   90.00
_cell.angle_beta   90.00
_cell.angle_gamma   90.00
#
_symmetry.space_group_name_H-M   'P 1'
#
loop_
_entity.id
_entity.type
_entity.pdbx_description
1 polymer ?
#
loop_
_entity_poly.entity_id
_entity_poly.type
_entity_poly.pdbx_seq_one_letter_code
_entity_poly.pdbx_strand_id
1 'polypeptide(L)'
;MDLDTTRTIRSVFPPRGGLALALAAVALAGGACRKGARSGADGSSGPGGVEPPVVLADPVARAYSDDFLETVKEAASASSPPPAPERPGKLVVTLSGWSEERESPYQVTLDTSQQVLGLSVPEDVSYGDRAGAVPVPLAPSLAGSGASSAFRSASALAFKAKQFDDGLYAAVELAVDQGAGTFVSRRQFLADVAAALQASASGAGETAALALLRAATELGGHPVDVPAPAVDAAATLTSAFLASALESKPLGFYTWSRELSAIFQRDRLLQRVLEPGASAAMAQALARGADLLARYNAELGLPSRLTNGLARGDLATAAAAAAAGGPSPAEEELALFPPSRAYETDLIKRLYGQSPIPDDFQLADELVRGIADGRIDLTPRTDSGWYDYQTWALEPLVVPERMPEAAHLQLDDSYKKELVKLFKALLALTRETHVKQLEIPSAGAAAPPPGLVLHLSPRLSQEPLATFYLRRALAYRFVRGVLAGAFGAEGLGAMKRITAGGPINLPLDRELALLESLFYGAYANTMLELGAAPEEQQDLGWGLAESLAVYRAWDPAADPDVGRDVRMMVPVFFDVERRKTKVWAVLGVDTRPLQVYFAKAPVLESVTDEEGSAVDPTQVTMDYESAEFTVAYPVMAELYVDRILDREEFRALCDRYKTAEEILAHLQ
;
A
#
# COMPACT_ATOMS: atom_id res chain seq x y z
N MET A 1 -9.52 -57.82 9.21
CA MET A 1 -9.79 -56.69 8.29
C MET A 1 -8.63 -55.69 8.46
N ASP A 2 -7.44 -55.88 7.89
CA ASP A 2 -6.94 -56.86 6.90
C ASP A 2 -7.54 -56.72 5.49
N LEU A 3 -6.72 -56.99 4.45
CA LEU A 3 -6.61 -56.25 3.16
C LEU A 3 -5.83 -54.92 3.35
N ASP A 4 -4.60 -54.69 2.87
CA ASP A 4 -3.72 -55.33 1.87
C ASP A 4 -4.26 -55.40 0.42
N THR A 5 -3.61 -54.65 -0.49
CA THR A 5 -3.39 -55.10 -1.87
C THR A 5 -2.12 -54.45 -2.45
N THR A 6 -0.95 -55.00 -2.14
CA THR A 6 0.32 -54.57 -2.76
C THR A 6 0.39 -54.96 -4.25
N ARG A 7 0.87 -54.09 -5.16
CA ARG A 7 1.22 -54.53 -6.54
C ARG A 7 2.44 -53.86 -7.17
N THR A 8 3.57 -54.56 -7.07
CA THR A 8 4.86 -54.21 -7.69
C THR A 8 4.89 -54.52 -9.19
N ILE A 9 5.53 -53.67 -9.99
CA ILE A 9 6.07 -54.03 -11.32
C ILE A 9 7.57 -53.73 -11.33
N ARG A 10 8.38 -54.63 -11.91
CA ARG A 10 9.85 -54.55 -11.93
C ARG A 10 10.39 -54.01 -13.25
N SER A 11 11.56 -53.38 -13.14
CA SER A 11 12.42 -52.89 -14.24
C SER A 11 12.94 -53.98 -15.18
N VAL A 12 13.18 -53.62 -16.45
CA VAL A 12 14.12 -54.32 -17.35
C VAL A 12 14.96 -53.29 -18.12
N PHE A 13 16.29 -53.31 -17.90
CA PHE A 13 17.32 -52.75 -18.80
C PHE A 13 17.90 -53.90 -19.65
N PRO A 14 18.55 -53.66 -20.82
CA PRO A 14 20.03 -53.65 -20.85
C PRO A 14 20.59 -52.65 -21.95
N PRO A 15 21.87 -52.69 -22.45
CA PRO A 15 22.77 -51.53 -22.19
C PRO A 15 23.83 -51.14 -23.28
N ARG A 16 24.72 -50.17 -22.96
CA ARG A 16 26.02 -49.83 -23.62
C ARG A 16 25.92 -49.22 -25.04
N GLY A 17 26.85 -48.38 -25.53
CA GLY A 17 28.04 -47.69 -24.99
C GLY A 17 28.26 -46.38 -25.80
N GLY A 18 29.40 -45.69 -25.87
CA GLY A 18 30.76 -45.89 -25.34
C GLY A 18 31.81 -45.19 -26.24
N LEU A 19 32.83 -44.54 -25.64
CA LEU A 19 33.86 -43.65 -26.26
C LEU A 19 33.35 -42.28 -26.78
N ALA A 20 34.07 -41.14 -26.82
CA ALA A 20 35.30 -40.58 -26.18
C ALA A 20 36.35 -40.00 -27.17
N LEU A 21 36.91 -38.81 -26.81
CA LEU A 21 38.08 -38.11 -27.39
C LEU A 21 37.91 -37.57 -28.84
N ALA A 22 38.62 -36.52 -29.30
CA ALA A 22 39.56 -35.56 -28.67
C ALA A 22 39.68 -34.23 -29.46
N LEU A 23 40.52 -33.32 -28.96
CA LEU A 23 40.89 -32.00 -29.49
C LEU A 23 41.38 -32.01 -30.96
N ALA A 24 41.19 -30.89 -31.66
CA ALA A 24 42.31 -30.08 -32.20
C ALA A 24 41.85 -28.67 -32.61
N ALA A 25 42.74 -27.68 -32.55
CA ALA A 25 42.54 -26.34 -33.11
C ALA A 25 43.69 -25.98 -34.07
N VAL A 26 43.37 -25.29 -35.17
CA VAL A 26 44.34 -24.58 -36.03
C VAL A 26 43.68 -23.28 -36.47
N ALA A 27 44.48 -22.23 -36.65
CA ALA A 27 44.04 -20.89 -37.04
C ALA A 27 44.83 -20.36 -38.26
N LEU A 28 44.57 -19.10 -38.61
CA LEU A 28 45.35 -18.17 -39.45
C LEU A 28 44.94 -17.97 -40.93
N ALA A 29 44.81 -16.67 -41.24
CA ALA A 29 45.12 -15.97 -42.49
C ALA A 29 44.26 -16.23 -43.76
N GLY A 30 44.03 -15.21 -44.61
CA GLY A 30 44.28 -13.78 -44.37
C GLY A 30 44.41 -12.90 -45.64
N GLY A 31 44.27 -11.59 -45.42
CA GLY A 31 44.61 -10.52 -46.38
C GLY A 31 43.59 -10.25 -47.50
N ALA A 32 43.70 -9.16 -48.26
CA ALA A 32 44.40 -7.88 -48.06
C ALA A 32 44.09 -6.93 -49.24
N CYS A 33 44.41 -5.63 -49.09
CA CYS A 33 44.45 -4.61 -50.17
C CYS A 33 43.09 -4.15 -50.77
N ARG A 34 42.94 -2.92 -51.30
CA ARG A 34 43.94 -1.89 -51.62
C ARG A 34 43.43 -0.42 -51.58
N LYS A 35 44.17 0.42 -50.84
CA LYS A 35 44.56 1.83 -51.11
C LYS A 35 43.54 2.87 -51.64
N GLY A 36 43.42 3.96 -50.87
CA GLY A 36 43.21 5.34 -51.34
C GLY A 36 43.89 6.33 -50.38
N ALA A 37 44.51 7.41 -50.89
CA ALA A 37 45.19 8.47 -50.11
C ALA A 37 44.77 9.84 -50.69
N ARG A 38 44.90 11.00 -50.03
CA ARG A 38 45.96 11.51 -49.13
C ARG A 38 45.43 12.63 -48.20
N SER A 39 46.23 12.99 -47.18
CA SER A 39 46.38 14.32 -46.53
C SER A 39 45.15 15.00 -45.90
N GLY A 40 45.25 15.62 -44.71
CA GLY A 40 46.39 15.79 -43.80
C GLY A 40 46.11 16.82 -42.70
N ALA A 41 47.17 17.35 -42.06
CA ALA A 41 47.19 18.32 -40.96
C ALA A 41 46.82 17.79 -39.56
N ASP A 42 47.47 18.39 -38.55
CA ASP A 42 47.41 18.02 -37.13
C ASP A 42 46.15 18.54 -36.43
N GLY A 43 45.77 17.90 -35.32
CA GLY A 43 44.62 18.29 -34.51
C GLY A 43 44.46 17.46 -33.24
N SER A 44 45.30 17.69 -32.23
CA SER A 44 45.22 16.96 -30.95
C SER A 44 43.92 17.31 -30.20
N SER A 45 42.98 16.37 -30.17
CA SER A 45 41.78 16.40 -29.35
C SER A 45 41.79 15.21 -28.40
N GLY A 46 41.76 15.47 -27.10
CA GLY A 46 41.51 14.43 -26.10
C GLY A 46 40.05 13.99 -26.11
N PRO A 47 39.71 12.82 -25.57
CA PRO A 47 38.32 12.38 -25.45
C PRO A 47 37.60 13.27 -24.43
N GLY A 48 36.88 14.28 -24.94
CA GLY A 48 35.95 15.05 -24.14
C GLY A 48 34.82 14.13 -23.65
N GLY A 49 34.79 13.84 -22.35
CA GLY A 49 33.67 13.14 -21.74
C GLY A 49 32.43 14.01 -21.86
N VAL A 50 31.50 13.59 -22.72
CA VAL A 50 30.16 14.19 -22.76
C VAL A 50 29.41 13.69 -21.53
N GLU A 51 29.41 14.49 -20.46
CA GLU A 51 28.44 14.29 -19.39
C GLU A 51 27.03 14.34 -20.01
N PRO A 52 26.13 13.40 -19.66
CA PRO A 52 24.74 13.51 -20.10
C PRO A 52 24.16 14.82 -19.56
N PRO A 53 23.34 15.55 -20.33
CA PRO A 53 22.77 16.81 -19.87
C PRO A 53 21.98 16.56 -18.59
N VAL A 54 22.38 17.21 -17.50
CA VAL A 54 21.57 17.24 -16.27
C VAL A 54 20.27 17.95 -16.62
N VAL A 55 19.21 17.16 -16.80
CA VAL A 55 17.85 17.67 -16.88
C VAL A 55 17.55 18.30 -15.53
N LEU A 56 17.63 19.63 -15.47
CA LEU A 56 17.17 20.39 -14.31
C LEU A 56 15.70 20.04 -14.11
N ALA A 57 15.39 19.43 -12.97
CA ALA A 57 14.04 19.00 -12.65
C ALA A 57 13.06 20.19 -12.68
N ASP A 58 11.82 19.92 -13.07
CA ASP A 58 10.74 20.91 -13.04
C ASP A 58 10.64 21.59 -11.66
N PRO A 59 10.23 22.87 -11.58
CA PRO A 59 10.29 23.67 -10.37
C PRO A 59 9.32 23.13 -9.29
N VAL A 60 9.86 22.27 -8.41
CA VAL A 60 9.23 21.64 -7.24
C VAL A 60 7.75 21.34 -7.45
N ALA A 61 7.47 20.20 -8.10
CA ALA A 61 6.13 19.74 -8.43
C ALA A 61 5.18 19.84 -7.22
N ARG A 62 4.27 20.82 -7.27
CA ARG A 62 3.30 21.07 -6.19
C ARG A 62 2.28 19.94 -6.17
N ALA A 63 2.23 19.19 -5.07
CA ALA A 63 1.25 18.12 -4.89
C ALA A 63 -0.19 18.64 -4.72
N TYR A 64 -0.33 19.89 -4.28
CA TYR A 64 -1.60 20.62 -4.16
C TYR A 64 -1.49 21.95 -4.89
N SER A 65 -2.49 22.27 -5.71
CA SER A 65 -2.63 23.60 -6.31
C SER A 65 -2.99 24.65 -5.25
N ASP A 66 -2.66 25.91 -5.52
CA ASP A 66 -3.03 27.01 -4.61
C ASP A 66 -4.55 27.14 -4.56
N ASP A 67 -5.24 27.01 -5.70
CA ASP A 67 -6.70 27.02 -5.82
C ASP A 67 -7.38 25.94 -4.95
N PHE A 68 -6.83 24.72 -4.87
CA PHE A 68 -7.35 23.67 -3.99
C PHE A 68 -7.11 24.02 -2.51
N LEU A 69 -5.94 24.56 -2.18
CA LEU A 69 -5.62 24.96 -0.80
C LEU A 69 -6.44 26.17 -0.35
N GLU A 70 -6.76 27.13 -1.23
CA GLU A 70 -7.73 28.19 -0.94
C GLU A 70 -9.15 27.63 -0.86
N THR A 71 -9.58 26.72 -1.74
CA THR A 71 -10.90 26.06 -1.63
C THR A 71 -11.08 25.34 -0.29
N VAL A 72 -10.04 24.66 0.21
CA VAL A 72 -10.03 24.02 1.53
C VAL A 72 -10.07 25.05 2.68
N LYS A 73 -9.36 26.19 2.55
CA LYS A 73 -9.43 27.28 3.54
C LYS A 73 -10.79 27.98 3.55
N GLU A 74 -11.37 28.23 2.38
CA GLU A 74 -12.70 28.81 2.22
C GLU A 74 -13.76 27.88 2.81
N ALA A 75 -13.71 26.57 2.50
CA ALA A 75 -14.58 25.57 3.11
C ALA A 75 -14.46 25.53 4.65
N ALA A 76 -13.25 25.64 5.21
CA ALA A 76 -13.02 25.70 6.65
C ALA A 76 -13.38 27.07 7.29
N SER A 77 -13.47 28.13 6.50
CA SER A 77 -13.78 29.50 6.96
C SER A 77 -15.25 29.89 6.79
N ALA A 78 -15.94 29.27 5.83
CA ALA A 78 -17.36 29.48 5.53
C ALA A 78 -18.27 28.68 6.48
N SER A 79 -17.95 28.69 7.78
CA SER A 79 -18.58 27.87 8.83
C SER A 79 -19.98 28.34 9.22
N SER A 80 -20.89 28.26 8.27
CA SER A 80 -22.26 27.81 8.51
C SER A 80 -22.45 26.56 7.66
N PRO A 81 -22.69 25.37 8.25
CA PRO A 81 -22.90 24.17 7.45
C PRO A 81 -24.08 24.37 6.50
N PRO A 82 -24.08 23.74 5.31
CA PRO A 82 -25.31 23.66 4.52
C PRO A 82 -26.41 23.12 5.45
N PRO A 83 -27.61 23.72 5.46
CA PRO A 83 -28.62 23.43 6.46
C PRO A 83 -28.87 21.93 6.50
N ALA A 84 -28.61 21.31 7.66
CA ALA A 84 -28.77 19.88 7.82
C ALA A 84 -30.19 19.49 7.37
N PRO A 85 -30.36 18.40 6.59
CA PRO A 85 -31.68 18.00 6.13
C PRO A 85 -32.58 17.82 7.36
N GLU A 86 -33.81 18.35 7.31
CA GLU A 86 -34.71 18.48 8.47
C GLU A 86 -34.86 17.17 9.26
N ARG A 87 -34.68 16.04 8.56
CA ARG A 87 -34.40 14.71 9.11
C ARG A 87 -33.36 14.02 8.24
N PRO A 88 -32.45 13.19 8.80
CA PRO A 88 -31.70 12.21 8.02
C PRO A 88 -32.63 11.35 7.16
N GLY A 89 -32.17 10.95 5.98
CA GLY A 89 -32.99 10.23 4.99
C GLY A 89 -33.85 11.12 4.08
N LYS A 90 -34.14 12.39 4.44
CA LYS A 90 -34.95 13.25 3.57
C LYS A 90 -34.13 13.79 2.39
N LEU A 91 -34.45 13.31 1.19
CA LEU A 91 -33.80 13.68 -0.08
C LEU A 91 -34.80 14.39 -1.00
N VAL A 92 -34.42 15.56 -1.55
CA VAL A 92 -35.17 16.24 -2.61
C VAL A 92 -34.41 16.14 -3.92
N VAL A 93 -35.08 15.67 -4.97
CA VAL A 93 -34.52 15.56 -6.33
C VAL A 93 -35.47 16.14 -7.37
N THR A 94 -34.91 16.77 -8.41
CA THR A 94 -35.66 17.07 -9.64
C THR A 94 -35.55 15.86 -10.58
N LEU A 95 -36.69 15.34 -11.04
CA LEU A 95 -36.79 14.26 -12.01
C LEU A 95 -37.57 14.74 -13.25
N SER A 96 -37.15 14.33 -14.45
CA SER A 96 -38.00 14.45 -15.64
C SER A 96 -39.16 13.46 -15.55
N GLY A 97 -40.39 13.95 -15.73
CA GLY A 97 -41.57 13.12 -15.88
C GLY A 97 -42.21 13.32 -17.25
N TRP A 98 -42.73 12.22 -17.81
CA TRP A 98 -43.42 12.24 -19.11
C TRP A 98 -44.93 12.15 -18.92
N SER A 99 -45.66 13.11 -19.48
CA SER A 99 -47.13 13.15 -19.49
C SER A 99 -47.63 13.75 -20.80
N GLU A 100 -48.54 13.03 -21.49
CA GLU A 100 -49.26 13.47 -22.70
C GLU A 100 -48.41 14.32 -23.68
N GLU A 101 -47.40 13.68 -24.27
CA GLU A 101 -46.47 14.24 -25.28
C GLU A 101 -45.49 15.34 -24.78
N ARG A 102 -45.43 15.63 -23.47
CA ARG A 102 -44.45 16.58 -22.90
C ARG A 102 -43.60 15.97 -21.77
N GLU A 103 -42.31 16.30 -21.80
CA GLU A 103 -41.38 16.13 -20.69
C GLU A 103 -41.38 17.41 -19.82
N SER A 104 -41.53 17.26 -18.51
CA SER A 104 -41.53 18.35 -17.53
C SER A 104 -40.75 17.94 -16.27
N PRO A 105 -39.95 18.84 -15.67
CA PRO A 105 -39.26 18.55 -14.41
C PRO A 105 -40.21 18.67 -13.20
N TYR A 106 -40.26 17.62 -12.39
CA TYR A 106 -40.98 17.55 -11.12
C TYR A 106 -39.98 17.58 -9.96
N GLN A 107 -40.30 18.26 -8.86
CA GLN A 107 -39.58 18.10 -7.60
C GLN A 107 -40.20 16.96 -6.80
N VAL A 108 -39.36 16.04 -6.35
CA VAL A 108 -39.75 14.83 -5.62
C VAL A 108 -39.03 14.81 -4.28
N THR A 109 -39.78 14.64 -3.20
CA THR A 109 -39.23 14.40 -1.86
C THR A 109 -39.34 12.92 -1.52
N LEU A 110 -38.23 12.34 -1.07
CA LEU A 110 -38.05 10.93 -0.77
C LEU A 110 -37.55 10.75 0.67
N ASP A 111 -38.02 9.72 1.36
CA ASP A 111 -37.38 9.19 2.57
C ASP A 111 -36.51 7.97 2.20
N THR A 112 -35.19 8.18 2.23
CA THR A 112 -34.15 7.18 1.99
C THR A 112 -33.71 6.46 3.26
N SER A 113 -34.17 6.84 4.46
CA SER A 113 -33.78 6.19 5.73
C SER A 113 -34.17 4.70 5.80
N GLN A 114 -35.08 4.29 4.93
CA GLN A 114 -35.55 2.92 4.78
C GLN A 114 -35.06 2.23 3.50
N GLN A 115 -34.29 2.88 2.63
CA GLN A 115 -33.81 2.26 1.40
C GLN A 115 -32.77 1.17 1.68
N VAL A 116 -32.66 0.22 0.77
CA VAL A 116 -31.54 -0.73 0.68
C VAL A 116 -31.04 -0.73 -0.75
N LEU A 117 -29.76 -0.42 -0.96
CA LEU A 117 -29.13 -0.45 -2.27
C LEU A 117 -28.59 -1.85 -2.54
N GLY A 118 -29.00 -2.44 -3.65
CA GLY A 118 -28.38 -3.62 -4.21
C GLY A 118 -27.13 -3.22 -4.99
N LEU A 119 -26.01 -3.90 -4.76
CA LEU A 119 -24.79 -3.76 -5.56
C LEU A 119 -24.46 -5.10 -6.18
N SER A 120 -24.23 -5.10 -7.50
CA SER A 120 -24.05 -6.33 -8.26
C SER A 120 -22.89 -6.33 -9.23
N VAL A 121 -22.27 -7.50 -9.31
CA VAL A 121 -21.31 -7.93 -10.32
C VAL A 121 -21.96 -9.08 -11.08
N PRO A 122 -22.60 -8.86 -12.24
CA PRO A 122 -22.77 -9.95 -13.19
C PRO A 122 -21.39 -10.40 -13.73
N GLU A 123 -21.33 -11.18 -14.81
CA GLU A 123 -20.06 -11.64 -15.38
C GLU A 123 -19.83 -11.01 -16.76
N ASP A 124 -18.58 -10.96 -17.25
CA ASP A 124 -18.25 -10.51 -18.62
C ASP A 124 -18.73 -11.55 -19.66
N VAL A 125 -20.05 -11.66 -19.79
CA VAL A 125 -20.72 -12.52 -20.77
C VAL A 125 -20.72 -11.80 -22.12
N SER A 126 -19.55 -11.78 -22.76
CA SER A 126 -19.43 -11.31 -24.15
C SER A 126 -20.44 -12.07 -25.03
N TYR A 127 -21.39 -11.33 -25.61
CA TYR A 127 -22.53 -11.91 -26.33
C TYR A 127 -22.12 -12.40 -27.73
N GLY A 128 -21.18 -13.35 -27.78
CA GLY A 128 -20.64 -13.80 -29.05
C GLY A 128 -19.29 -14.50 -29.07
N ASP A 129 -18.62 -14.88 -27.96
CA ASP A 129 -17.60 -15.93 -28.06
C ASP A 129 -17.23 -16.65 -26.74
N ARG A 130 -17.54 -17.96 -26.65
CA ARG A 130 -17.07 -18.84 -25.55
C ARG A 130 -15.71 -19.50 -25.85
N ALA A 131 -14.93 -18.92 -26.77
CA ALA A 131 -13.66 -19.46 -27.23
C ALA A 131 -12.60 -18.38 -27.57
N GLY A 132 -12.68 -17.20 -26.95
CA GLY A 132 -11.74 -16.11 -27.27
C GLY A 132 -11.97 -14.79 -26.52
N ALA A 133 -12.05 -14.82 -25.19
CA ALA A 133 -11.98 -13.59 -24.40
C ALA A 133 -10.62 -12.92 -24.63
N VAL A 134 -10.58 -11.81 -25.38
CA VAL A 134 -9.34 -11.09 -25.70
C VAL A 134 -8.80 -10.47 -24.41
N PRO A 135 -7.58 -10.83 -23.94
CA PRO A 135 -7.07 -10.34 -22.67
C PRO A 135 -6.93 -8.81 -22.68
N VAL A 136 -7.57 -8.14 -21.72
CA VAL A 136 -7.63 -6.68 -21.63
C VAL A 136 -6.26 -6.12 -21.23
N PRO A 137 -5.71 -5.12 -21.95
CA PRO A 137 -4.50 -4.40 -21.52
C PRO A 137 -4.75 -3.63 -20.23
N LEU A 138 -3.95 -3.90 -19.20
CA LEU A 138 -4.06 -3.24 -17.90
C LEU A 138 -3.41 -1.85 -17.96
N ALA A 139 -4.09 -0.84 -17.41
CA ALA A 139 -3.56 0.51 -17.31
C ALA A 139 -2.47 0.62 -16.21
N PRO A 140 -1.51 1.56 -16.31
CA PRO A 140 -0.51 1.74 -15.27
C PRO A 140 -1.08 2.42 -14.01
N SER A 141 -2.10 3.27 -14.14
CA SER A 141 -2.67 4.10 -13.06
C SER A 141 -4.16 4.37 -13.25
N LEU A 142 -4.83 5.00 -12.26
CA LEU A 142 -6.25 5.34 -12.38
C LEU A 142 -6.50 6.28 -13.57
N ALA A 143 -5.66 7.30 -13.74
CA ALA A 143 -5.77 8.26 -14.83
C ALA A 143 -5.64 7.60 -16.23
N GLY A 144 -4.92 6.47 -16.33
CA GLY A 144 -4.82 5.68 -17.56
C GLY A 144 -5.94 4.64 -17.75
N SER A 145 -6.82 4.46 -16.76
CA SER A 145 -7.79 3.34 -16.72
C SER A 145 -9.12 3.63 -17.43
N GLY A 146 -9.46 4.90 -17.64
CA GLY A 146 -10.73 5.33 -18.23
C GLY A 146 -11.93 5.40 -17.27
N ALA A 147 -11.73 5.10 -15.97
CA ALA A 147 -12.78 5.30 -14.96
C ALA A 147 -13.17 6.78 -14.82
N SER A 148 -14.46 7.04 -14.53
CA SER A 148 -15.00 8.39 -14.44
C SER A 148 -14.62 9.06 -13.11
N SER A 149 -14.28 10.36 -13.11
CA SER A 149 -14.11 11.14 -11.88
C SER A 149 -15.43 11.50 -11.19
N ALA A 150 -16.56 11.39 -11.90
CA ALA A 150 -17.89 11.70 -11.34
C ALA A 150 -18.36 10.68 -10.29
N PHE A 151 -17.78 9.48 -10.27
CA PHE A 151 -17.99 8.47 -9.23
C PHE A 151 -16.63 8.04 -8.67
N ARG A 152 -16.40 8.30 -7.38
CA ARG A 152 -15.12 8.01 -6.74
C ARG A 152 -15.07 6.56 -6.28
N SER A 153 -14.35 5.72 -7.02
CA SER A 153 -13.95 4.40 -6.51
C SER A 153 -13.29 4.52 -5.14
N ALA A 154 -13.44 3.49 -4.31
CA ALA A 154 -12.56 3.33 -3.16
C ALA A 154 -11.07 3.23 -3.59
N SER A 155 -10.79 2.88 -4.86
CA SER A 155 -9.46 2.86 -5.49
C SER A 155 -8.82 4.23 -5.57
N ALA A 156 -9.59 5.27 -5.89
CA ALA A 156 -9.09 6.64 -5.93
C ALA A 156 -8.57 7.06 -4.55
N LEU A 157 -9.34 6.78 -3.50
CA LEU A 157 -8.96 7.03 -2.11
C LEU A 157 -7.78 6.15 -1.68
N ALA A 158 -7.79 4.85 -2.01
CA ALA A 158 -6.69 3.92 -1.73
C ALA A 158 -5.37 4.32 -2.42
N PHE A 159 -5.42 4.86 -3.65
CA PHE A 159 -4.26 5.37 -4.37
C PHE A 159 -3.76 6.72 -3.84
N LYS A 160 -4.67 7.59 -3.37
CA LYS A 160 -4.26 8.79 -2.65
C LYS A 160 -3.55 8.43 -1.34
N ALA A 161 -4.13 7.52 -0.57
CA ALA A 161 -3.53 6.96 0.64
C ALA A 161 -2.17 6.31 0.37
N LYS A 162 -2.05 5.45 -0.66
CA LYS A 162 -0.79 4.82 -1.12
C LYS A 162 0.38 5.80 -1.15
N GLN A 163 0.22 6.87 -1.93
CA GLN A 163 1.31 7.79 -2.27
C GLN A 163 1.56 8.80 -1.16
N PHE A 164 0.54 9.06 -0.34
CA PHE A 164 0.72 9.75 0.93
C PHE A 164 1.54 8.90 1.92
N ASP A 165 1.13 7.65 2.16
CA ASP A 165 1.74 6.73 3.12
C ASP A 165 3.21 6.41 2.75
N ASP A 166 3.52 6.10 1.47
CA ASP A 166 4.91 5.92 0.98
C ASP A 166 5.77 7.16 1.32
N GLY A 167 5.22 8.35 1.08
CA GLY A 167 5.94 9.60 1.23
C GLY A 167 6.07 10.09 2.68
N LEU A 168 5.13 9.70 3.54
CA LEU A 168 5.22 9.89 4.99
C LEU A 168 6.35 9.04 5.55
N TYR A 169 6.41 7.75 5.22
CA TYR A 169 7.52 6.89 5.64
C TYR A 169 8.88 7.40 5.13
N ALA A 170 8.97 7.82 3.85
CA ALA A 170 10.18 8.43 3.31
C ALA A 170 10.60 9.71 4.06
N ALA A 171 9.64 10.55 4.47
CA ALA A 171 9.91 11.75 5.28
C ALA A 171 10.39 11.41 6.69
N VAL A 172 9.77 10.40 7.33
CA VAL A 172 10.10 9.95 8.68
C VAL A 172 11.48 9.32 8.74
N GLU A 173 11.83 8.42 7.82
CA GLU A 173 13.14 7.76 7.83
C GLU A 173 14.28 8.78 7.64
N LEU A 174 14.11 9.76 6.74
CA LEU A 174 15.08 10.85 6.58
C LEU A 174 15.15 11.75 7.83
N ALA A 175 14.03 12.02 8.50
CA ALA A 175 13.99 12.82 9.73
C ALA A 175 14.62 12.11 10.94
N VAL A 176 14.46 10.79 11.07
CA VAL A 176 15.16 10.00 12.10
C VAL A 176 16.65 9.89 11.81
N ASP A 177 17.00 9.61 10.55
CA ASP A 177 18.38 9.47 10.11
C ASP A 177 19.19 10.77 10.34
N GLN A 178 18.61 11.92 10.00
CA GLN A 178 19.23 13.24 10.16
C GLN A 178 19.05 13.85 11.56
N GLY A 179 18.06 13.39 12.32
CA GLY A 179 17.58 14.01 13.56
C GLY A 179 16.62 15.16 13.28
N ALA A 180 15.51 15.21 14.02
CA ALA A 180 14.45 16.21 13.83
C ALA A 180 13.70 16.50 15.13
N GLY A 181 13.57 17.78 15.49
CA GLY A 181 12.88 18.21 16.72
C GLY A 181 13.46 17.54 17.96
N THR A 182 12.64 16.74 18.66
CA THR A 182 13.08 15.95 19.83
C THR A 182 13.82 14.65 19.49
N PHE A 183 13.81 14.19 18.24
CA PHE A 183 14.42 12.91 17.85
C PHE A 183 15.90 13.08 17.49
N VAL A 184 16.78 12.35 18.18
CA VAL A 184 18.24 12.38 17.96
C VAL A 184 18.59 11.56 16.71
N SER A 185 19.49 12.09 15.86
CA SER A 185 19.95 11.42 14.64
C SER A 185 20.40 9.96 14.87
N ARG A 186 19.84 9.03 14.09
CA ARG A 186 20.26 7.61 14.05
C ARG A 186 21.76 7.47 13.73
N ARG A 187 22.29 8.35 12.88
CA ARG A 187 23.74 8.40 12.54
C ARG A 187 24.57 8.71 13.78
N GLN A 188 24.18 9.72 14.56
CA GLN A 188 24.86 10.07 15.81
C GLN A 188 24.70 8.98 16.87
N PHE A 189 23.51 8.38 16.99
CA PHE A 189 23.28 7.25 17.90
C PHE A 189 24.22 6.08 17.61
N LEU A 190 24.35 5.65 16.35
CA LEU A 190 25.25 4.54 15.98
C LEU A 190 26.73 4.89 16.21
N ALA A 191 27.13 6.16 16.03
CA ALA A 191 28.46 6.64 16.38
C ALA A 191 28.72 6.62 17.90
N ASP A 192 27.74 7.04 18.71
CA ASP A 192 27.83 7.02 20.17
C ASP A 192 27.94 5.57 20.71
N VAL A 193 27.19 4.61 20.13
CA VAL A 193 27.34 3.17 20.47
C VAL A 193 28.72 2.64 20.06
N ALA A 194 29.23 3.01 18.88
CA ALA A 194 30.57 2.60 18.44
C ALA A 194 31.69 3.18 19.33
N ALA A 195 31.52 4.40 19.85
CA ALA A 195 32.43 5.00 20.81
C ALA A 195 32.36 4.31 22.18
N ALA A 196 31.14 4.02 22.67
CA ALA A 196 30.93 3.29 23.94
C ALA A 196 31.50 1.86 23.90
N LEU A 197 31.42 1.18 22.76
CA LEU A 197 32.08 -0.10 22.51
C LEU A 197 33.62 0.03 22.53
N GLN A 198 34.19 1.03 21.85
CA GLN A 198 35.65 1.26 21.83
C GLN A 198 36.24 1.63 23.20
N ALA A 199 35.43 2.19 24.12
CA ALA A 199 35.80 2.40 25.51
C ALA A 199 35.77 1.11 26.38
N SER A 200 35.51 -0.06 25.81
CA SER A 200 35.49 -1.37 26.50
C SER A 200 36.85 -2.07 26.48
N ALA A 201 36.99 -3.09 27.33
CA ALA A 201 38.05 -4.08 27.15
C ALA A 201 37.87 -4.79 25.79
N SER A 202 38.97 -5.00 25.05
CA SER A 202 38.91 -5.55 23.69
C SER A 202 38.76 -7.07 23.71
N GLY A 203 37.64 -7.58 23.18
CA GLY A 203 37.41 -9.00 22.94
C GLY A 203 36.81 -9.27 21.56
N ALA A 204 36.47 -10.54 21.31
CA ALA A 204 35.92 -10.98 20.03
C ALA A 204 34.49 -10.46 19.80
N GLY A 205 33.68 -10.34 20.87
CA GLY A 205 32.32 -9.82 20.80
C GLY A 205 32.29 -8.33 20.45
N GLU A 206 33.15 -7.54 21.09
CA GLU A 206 33.35 -6.12 20.82
C GLU A 206 33.86 -5.89 19.39
N THR A 207 34.79 -6.74 18.92
CA THR A 207 35.30 -6.66 17.55
C THR A 207 34.20 -6.95 16.52
N ALA A 208 33.36 -7.98 16.75
CA ALA A 208 32.22 -8.28 15.89
C ALA A 208 31.13 -7.20 15.92
N ALA A 209 30.85 -6.63 17.09
CA ALA A 209 29.90 -5.53 17.24
C ALA A 209 30.37 -4.25 16.51
N LEU A 210 31.66 -3.91 16.64
CA LEU A 210 32.26 -2.79 15.91
C LEU A 210 32.31 -3.03 14.40
N ALA A 211 32.54 -4.26 13.95
CA ALA A 211 32.49 -4.62 12.54
C ALA A 211 31.09 -4.44 11.93
N LEU A 212 30.04 -4.85 12.66
CA LEU A 212 28.65 -4.63 12.26
C LEU A 212 28.31 -3.13 12.18
N LEU A 213 28.67 -2.34 13.21
CA LEU A 213 28.41 -0.90 13.20
C LEU A 213 29.19 -0.18 12.10
N ARG A 214 30.44 -0.58 11.84
CA ARG A 214 31.23 -0.04 10.71
C ARG A 214 30.55 -0.35 9.37
N ALA A 215 30.20 -1.61 9.12
CA ALA A 215 29.53 -2.02 7.88
C ALA A 215 28.20 -1.28 7.67
N ALA A 216 27.38 -1.20 8.72
CA ALA A 216 26.08 -0.54 8.69
C ALA A 216 26.22 0.98 8.45
N THR A 217 27.10 1.65 9.18
CA THR A 217 27.31 3.10 9.02
C THR A 217 27.98 3.47 7.69
N GLU A 218 28.83 2.59 7.14
CA GLU A 218 29.40 2.75 5.80
C GLU A 218 28.35 2.58 4.69
N LEU A 219 27.45 1.59 4.78
CA LEU A 219 26.28 1.48 3.91
C LEU A 219 25.36 2.70 4.02
N GLY A 220 25.19 3.23 5.24
CA GLY A 220 24.49 4.48 5.52
C GLY A 220 25.20 5.76 5.06
N GLY A 221 26.39 5.67 4.45
CA GLY A 221 27.16 6.81 3.93
C GLY A 221 27.93 7.63 4.97
N HIS A 222 27.93 7.22 6.24
CA HIS A 222 28.55 7.93 7.37
C HIS A 222 29.42 7.00 8.23
N PRO A 223 30.45 6.35 7.65
CA PRO A 223 31.26 5.33 8.32
C PRO A 223 31.92 5.82 9.61
N VAL A 224 31.76 5.07 10.69
CA VAL A 224 32.44 5.34 11.97
C VAL A 224 33.86 4.78 12.00
N ASP A 225 34.79 5.44 12.69
CA ASP A 225 36.15 4.93 12.88
C ASP A 225 36.17 3.80 13.91
N VAL A 226 36.87 2.70 13.58
CA VAL A 226 37.00 1.48 14.40
C VAL A 226 38.41 0.87 14.25
N PRO A 227 38.87 0.02 15.19
CA PRO A 227 40.15 -0.68 15.06
C PRO A 227 40.24 -1.56 13.81
N ALA A 228 41.43 -1.67 13.20
CA ALA A 228 41.63 -2.37 11.92
C ALA A 228 41.00 -3.80 11.82
N PRO A 229 41.06 -4.68 12.84
CA PRO A 229 40.40 -6.00 12.77
C PRO A 229 38.88 -5.93 12.57
N ALA A 230 38.23 -4.85 13.03
CA ALA A 230 36.80 -4.61 12.79
C ALA A 230 36.55 -4.05 11.37
N VAL A 231 37.51 -3.37 10.74
CA VAL A 231 37.41 -2.90 9.35
C VAL A 231 37.43 -4.07 8.37
N ASP A 232 38.37 -5.00 8.53
CA ASP A 232 38.47 -6.20 7.66
C ASP A 232 37.22 -7.09 7.77
N ALA A 233 36.71 -7.25 8.99
CA ALA A 233 35.47 -7.96 9.26
C ALA A 233 34.24 -7.22 8.70
N ALA A 234 34.19 -5.88 8.77
CA ALA A 234 33.12 -5.07 8.19
C ALA A 234 33.05 -5.20 6.67
N ALA A 235 34.19 -5.12 5.98
CA ALA A 235 34.25 -5.29 4.52
C ALA A 235 33.73 -6.68 4.09
N THR A 236 34.10 -7.72 4.85
CA THR A 236 33.61 -9.10 4.65
C THR A 236 32.09 -9.20 4.84
N LEU A 237 31.57 -8.58 5.91
CA LEU A 237 30.14 -8.58 6.23
C LEU A 237 29.32 -7.83 5.16
N THR A 238 29.77 -6.65 4.73
CA THR A 238 29.14 -5.84 3.67
C THR A 238 29.10 -6.61 2.35
N SER A 239 30.20 -7.25 1.93
CA SER A 239 30.25 -8.04 0.70
C SER A 239 29.32 -9.25 0.75
N ALA A 240 29.14 -9.90 1.90
CA ALA A 240 28.23 -11.03 2.06
C ALA A 240 26.76 -10.59 2.04
N PHE A 241 26.44 -9.45 2.66
CA PHE A 241 25.10 -8.87 2.66
C PHE A 241 24.66 -8.38 1.27
N LEU A 242 25.51 -7.64 0.57
CA LEU A 242 25.20 -7.13 -0.78
C LEU A 242 25.10 -8.24 -1.84
N ALA A 243 25.64 -9.44 -1.57
CA ALA A 243 25.43 -10.62 -2.41
C ALA A 243 24.02 -11.24 -2.25
N SER A 244 23.32 -10.94 -1.15
CA SER A 244 21.95 -11.40 -0.88
C SER A 244 20.94 -10.33 -1.32
N ALA A 245 20.49 -10.40 -2.57
CA ALA A 245 19.53 -9.44 -3.13
C ALA A 245 18.17 -9.42 -2.37
N LEU A 246 17.78 -10.55 -1.75
CA LEU A 246 16.60 -10.67 -0.88
C LEU A 246 16.74 -9.84 0.41
N GLU A 247 17.96 -9.64 0.90
CA GLU A 247 18.23 -8.87 2.12
C GLU A 247 18.51 -7.39 1.84
N SER A 248 19.24 -7.11 0.75
CA SER A 248 19.95 -5.84 0.53
C SER A 248 19.45 -4.98 -0.64
N LYS A 249 18.55 -5.47 -1.51
CA LYS A 249 18.00 -4.67 -2.62
C LYS A 249 16.91 -3.71 -2.12
N PRO A 250 17.02 -2.38 -2.28
CA PRO A 250 15.96 -1.44 -1.92
C PRO A 250 14.68 -1.67 -2.72
N LEU A 251 13.53 -1.44 -2.09
CA LEU A 251 12.17 -1.64 -2.66
C LEU A 251 11.24 -0.49 -2.26
N GLY A 252 10.08 -0.37 -2.92
CA GLY A 252 9.03 0.60 -2.58
C GLY A 252 9.48 2.06 -2.75
N PHE A 253 9.36 2.88 -1.70
CA PHE A 253 9.85 4.26 -1.68
C PHE A 253 11.38 4.36 -1.46
N TYR A 254 12.05 3.29 -1.01
CA TYR A 254 13.49 3.35 -0.74
C TYR A 254 14.35 3.50 -2.00
N THR A 255 13.78 3.27 -3.20
CA THR A 255 14.47 3.52 -4.47
C THR A 255 14.42 4.99 -4.92
N TRP A 256 13.67 5.86 -4.23
CA TRP A 256 13.45 7.25 -4.66
C TRP A 256 14.66 8.17 -4.47
N SER A 257 15.59 7.84 -3.57
CA SER A 257 16.83 8.60 -3.38
C SER A 257 17.97 7.70 -2.89
N ARG A 258 19.20 8.16 -3.07
CA ARG A 258 20.41 7.45 -2.61
C ARG A 258 20.43 7.32 -1.09
N GLU A 259 19.97 8.36 -0.39
CA GLU A 259 19.90 8.44 1.07
C GLU A 259 18.89 7.41 1.60
N LEU A 260 17.71 7.30 0.98
CA LEU A 260 16.72 6.29 1.32
C LEU A 260 17.23 4.86 1.05
N SER A 261 17.92 4.63 -0.08
CA SER A 261 18.55 3.34 -0.37
C SER A 261 19.65 2.99 0.63
N ALA A 262 20.43 3.96 1.09
CA ALA A 262 21.47 3.80 2.11
C ALA A 262 20.88 3.48 3.50
N ILE A 263 19.79 4.18 3.89
CA ILE A 263 19.01 3.90 5.11
C ILE A 263 18.50 2.45 5.07
N PHE A 264 17.86 2.03 3.97
CA PHE A 264 17.37 0.66 3.80
C PHE A 264 18.49 -0.37 3.98
N GLN A 265 19.63 -0.20 3.30
CA GLN A 265 20.73 -1.16 3.36
C GLN A 265 21.38 -1.25 4.74
N ARG A 266 21.56 -0.12 5.43
CA ARG A 266 22.01 -0.08 6.82
C ARG A 266 21.05 -0.82 7.74
N ASP A 267 19.77 -0.45 7.72
CA ASP A 267 18.82 -0.90 8.75
C ASP A 267 18.38 -2.36 8.50
N ARG A 268 18.40 -2.83 7.25
CA ARG A 268 18.32 -4.27 6.91
C ARG A 268 19.52 -5.07 7.40
N LEU A 269 20.73 -4.50 7.41
CA LEU A 269 21.91 -5.16 8.00
C LEU A 269 21.79 -5.24 9.54
N LEU A 270 21.28 -4.18 10.19
CA LEU A 270 21.06 -4.10 11.65
C LEU A 270 19.87 -4.93 12.17
N GLN A 271 18.98 -5.39 11.27
CA GLN A 271 17.89 -6.35 11.54
C GLN A 271 18.36 -7.82 11.68
N ARG A 272 19.61 -8.13 11.32
CA ARG A 272 20.17 -9.48 11.44
C ARG A 272 20.33 -9.88 12.91
N VAL A 273 20.18 -11.18 13.18
CA VAL A 273 20.49 -11.76 14.49
C VAL A 273 21.99 -11.57 14.78
N LEU A 274 22.28 -11.12 15.99
CA LEU A 274 23.62 -10.86 16.51
C LEU A 274 24.21 -12.15 17.08
N GLU A 275 25.49 -12.38 16.81
CA GLU A 275 26.28 -13.39 17.54
C GLU A 275 26.23 -13.10 19.06
N PRO A 276 26.09 -14.11 19.94
CA PRO A 276 25.90 -13.89 21.38
C PRO A 276 26.97 -13.04 22.09
N GLY A 277 28.22 -13.05 21.58
CA GLY A 277 29.27 -12.15 22.06
C GLY A 277 29.08 -10.70 21.64
N ALA A 278 28.53 -10.45 20.45
CA ALA A 278 28.27 -9.12 19.93
C ALA A 278 27.03 -8.47 20.59
N SER A 279 25.95 -9.24 20.81
CA SER A 279 24.78 -8.76 21.54
C SER A 279 25.11 -8.41 22.99
N ALA A 280 25.88 -9.25 23.69
CA ALA A 280 26.35 -8.96 25.04
C ALA A 280 27.24 -7.70 25.10
N ALA A 281 28.15 -7.52 24.14
CA ALA A 281 29.00 -6.32 24.06
C ALA A 281 28.18 -5.05 23.78
N MET A 282 27.23 -5.09 22.85
CA MET A 282 26.35 -3.95 22.55
C MET A 282 25.43 -3.61 23.74
N ALA A 283 24.83 -4.61 24.40
CA ALA A 283 24.01 -4.40 25.59
C ALA A 283 24.80 -3.73 26.73
N GLN A 284 26.06 -4.15 26.95
CA GLN A 284 26.95 -3.48 27.90
C GLN A 284 27.34 -2.05 27.49
N ALA A 285 27.51 -1.77 26.20
CA ALA A 285 27.79 -0.42 25.71
C ALA A 285 26.61 0.53 25.93
N LEU A 286 25.38 0.07 25.62
CA LEU A 286 24.13 0.80 25.91
C LEU A 286 23.96 1.04 27.42
N ALA A 287 24.21 0.03 28.24
CA ALA A 287 24.04 0.09 29.70
C ALA A 287 24.91 1.14 30.42
N ARG A 288 26.03 1.60 29.82
CA ARG A 288 26.93 2.58 30.43
C ARG A 288 26.41 4.02 30.41
N GLY A 289 25.43 4.33 29.58
CA GLY A 289 24.86 5.67 29.45
C GLY A 289 23.34 5.62 29.50
N ALA A 290 22.73 6.16 30.57
CA ALA A 290 21.27 6.25 30.69
C ALA A 290 20.64 6.95 29.46
N ASP A 291 21.25 8.04 29.00
CA ASP A 291 20.87 8.76 27.77
C ASP A 291 20.97 7.90 26.50
N LEU A 292 21.98 7.02 26.42
CA LEU A 292 22.21 6.16 25.26
C LEU A 292 21.17 5.03 25.18
N LEU A 293 20.85 4.41 26.32
CA LEU A 293 19.75 3.46 26.44
C LEU A 293 18.38 4.14 26.21
N ALA A 294 18.19 5.37 26.68
CA ALA A 294 16.97 6.13 26.42
C ALA A 294 16.77 6.45 24.92
N ARG A 295 17.84 6.84 24.20
CA ARG A 295 17.80 7.02 22.74
C ARG A 295 17.53 5.71 22.01
N TYR A 296 18.14 4.60 22.45
CA TYR A 296 17.87 3.29 21.87
C TYR A 296 16.40 2.87 22.02
N ASN A 297 15.80 3.12 23.18
CA ASN A 297 14.37 2.89 23.40
C ASN A 297 13.48 3.79 22.50
N ALA A 298 13.94 4.98 22.11
CA ALA A 298 13.23 5.84 21.14
C ALA A 298 13.35 5.30 19.70
N GLU A 299 14.52 4.82 19.29
CA GLU A 299 14.76 4.13 18.00
C GLU A 299 13.95 2.85 17.85
N LEU A 300 13.70 2.10 18.93
CA LEU A 300 12.78 0.96 18.91
C LEU A 300 11.30 1.37 19.00
N GLY A 301 11.00 2.40 19.80
CA GLY A 301 9.64 2.83 20.09
C GLY A 301 8.90 3.42 18.89
N LEU A 302 9.59 4.18 18.03
CA LEU A 302 8.96 4.79 16.85
C LEU A 302 8.56 3.75 15.78
N PRO A 303 9.42 2.84 15.28
CA PRO A 303 9.02 1.75 14.40
C PRO A 303 7.97 0.82 15.02
N SER A 304 8.03 0.57 16.33
CA SER A 304 7.02 -0.20 17.06
C SER A 304 5.62 0.42 17.00
N ARG A 305 5.52 1.74 16.80
CA ARG A 305 4.27 2.50 16.72
C ARG A 305 3.88 2.92 15.30
N LEU A 306 4.80 2.90 14.34
CA LEU A 306 4.51 3.13 12.92
C LEU A 306 4.17 1.82 12.20
N THR A 307 5.05 0.82 12.29
CA THR A 307 4.74 -0.50 11.75
C THR A 307 4.00 -1.29 12.82
N ASN A 308 4.71 -1.97 13.72
CA ASN A 308 4.16 -2.81 14.79
C ASN A 308 5.24 -3.22 15.78
N GLY A 309 4.84 -3.74 16.95
CA GLY A 309 5.76 -4.35 17.91
C GLY A 309 6.68 -5.42 17.31
N LEU A 310 7.87 -5.58 17.91
CA LEU A 310 9.01 -6.29 17.33
C LEU A 310 8.78 -7.80 17.15
N ALA A 311 9.39 -8.38 16.11
CA ALA A 311 9.24 -9.79 15.72
C ALA A 311 10.35 -10.73 16.23
N ARG A 312 11.32 -10.19 16.96
CA ARG A 312 12.37 -10.88 17.73
C ARG A 312 12.88 -9.96 18.85
N GLY A 313 13.73 -10.48 19.73
CA GLY A 313 14.26 -9.74 20.87
C GLY A 313 15.19 -8.58 20.48
N ASP A 314 15.22 -7.56 21.35
CA ASP A 314 16.05 -6.37 21.26
C ASP A 314 17.10 -6.32 22.38
N LEU A 315 18.01 -5.34 22.32
CA LEU A 315 19.06 -5.20 23.34
C LEU A 315 18.61 -4.44 24.60
N ALA A 316 17.38 -3.94 24.69
CA ALA A 316 16.96 -3.01 25.75
C ALA A 316 16.77 -3.75 27.07
N THR A 317 16.14 -4.93 27.05
CA THR A 317 16.02 -5.79 28.24
C THR A 317 17.40 -6.23 28.75
N ALA A 318 18.31 -6.58 27.84
CA ALA A 318 19.69 -6.96 28.20
C ALA A 318 20.51 -5.78 28.73
N ALA A 319 20.40 -4.60 28.13
CA ALA A 319 21.07 -3.38 28.57
C ALA A 319 20.53 -2.88 29.91
N ALA A 320 19.21 -2.95 30.15
CA ALA A 320 18.60 -2.62 31.43
C ALA A 320 19.05 -3.58 32.54
N ALA A 321 19.11 -4.89 32.26
CA ALA A 321 19.66 -5.88 33.19
C ALA A 321 21.13 -5.61 33.52
N ALA A 322 21.96 -5.35 32.50
CA ALA A 322 23.37 -5.00 32.68
C ALA A 322 23.58 -3.69 33.45
N ALA A 323 22.76 -2.66 33.21
CA ALA A 323 22.80 -1.39 33.96
C ALA A 323 22.42 -1.57 35.44
N ALA A 324 21.56 -2.53 35.75
CA ALA A 324 21.22 -2.94 37.12
C ALA A 324 22.26 -3.88 37.76
N GLY A 325 23.32 -4.29 37.04
CA GLY A 325 24.29 -5.28 37.49
C GLY A 325 23.74 -6.72 37.56
N GLY A 326 22.59 -6.98 36.93
CA GLY A 326 21.97 -8.30 36.84
C GLY A 326 22.53 -9.15 35.69
N PRO A 327 22.23 -10.46 35.67
CA PRO A 327 22.52 -11.31 34.52
C PRO A 327 21.69 -10.88 33.31
N SER A 328 22.27 -10.94 32.10
CA SER A 328 21.51 -10.79 30.86
C SER A 328 20.42 -11.88 30.77
N PRO A 329 19.22 -11.57 30.25
CA PRO A 329 18.29 -12.61 29.84
C PRO A 329 18.91 -13.50 28.76
N ALA A 330 18.51 -14.77 28.74
CA ALA A 330 18.95 -15.76 27.75
C ALA A 330 18.01 -15.76 26.53
N GLU A 331 18.02 -14.66 25.77
CA GLU A 331 17.30 -14.55 24.50
C GLU A 331 18.23 -14.91 23.34
N GLU A 332 17.81 -15.87 22.50
CA GLU A 332 18.69 -16.51 21.50
C GLU A 332 18.70 -15.80 20.13
N GLU A 333 17.73 -14.91 19.85
CA GLU A 333 17.62 -14.15 18.59
C GLU A 333 17.55 -12.63 18.81
N LEU A 334 18.61 -12.04 19.38
CA LEU A 334 18.70 -10.58 19.55
C LEU A 334 19.16 -9.89 18.26
N ALA A 335 18.57 -8.75 17.90
CA ALA A 335 19.05 -7.85 16.85
C ALA A 335 19.21 -6.41 17.39
N LEU A 336 20.03 -5.56 16.73
CA LEU A 336 20.16 -4.16 17.16
C LEU A 336 18.87 -3.39 16.85
N PHE A 337 18.35 -3.50 15.63
CA PHE A 337 17.03 -2.96 15.27
C PHE A 337 16.15 -4.10 14.74
N PRO A 338 15.42 -4.84 15.60
CA PRO A 338 14.55 -5.92 15.15
C PRO A 338 13.50 -5.48 14.12
N PRO A 339 13.16 -6.33 13.13
CA PRO A 339 12.01 -6.08 12.26
C PRO A 339 10.69 -6.16 13.07
N SER A 340 9.70 -5.36 12.68
CA SER A 340 8.34 -5.39 13.24
C SER A 340 7.54 -6.65 12.83
N ARG A 341 6.50 -6.97 13.60
CA ARG A 341 5.53 -8.04 13.30
C ARG A 341 4.53 -7.67 12.21
N ALA A 342 4.00 -8.69 11.55
CA ALA A 342 3.04 -8.56 10.46
C ALA A 342 2.13 -9.80 10.42
N TYR A 343 0.81 -9.63 10.24
CA TYR A 343 -0.18 -10.71 10.31
C TYR A 343 0.14 -11.88 9.38
N GLU A 344 0.57 -11.58 8.15
CA GLU A 344 1.01 -12.55 7.15
C GLU A 344 2.19 -13.42 7.62
N THR A 345 3.13 -12.81 8.36
CA THR A 345 4.36 -13.44 8.82
C THR A 345 4.08 -14.33 10.02
N ASP A 346 3.22 -13.86 10.92
CA ASP A 346 2.77 -14.63 12.07
C ASP A 346 1.83 -15.78 11.65
N LEU A 347 1.08 -15.64 10.55
CA LEU A 347 0.27 -16.72 9.98
C LEU A 347 1.13 -17.79 9.31
N ILE A 348 2.06 -17.44 8.40
CA ILE A 348 2.90 -18.44 7.71
C ILE A 348 3.79 -19.22 8.70
N LYS A 349 4.33 -18.53 9.73
CA LYS A 349 5.06 -19.16 10.85
C LYS A 349 4.19 -20.13 11.65
N ARG A 350 2.91 -19.81 11.84
CA ARG A 350 1.94 -20.64 12.60
C ARG A 350 1.45 -21.85 11.81
N LEU A 351 1.25 -21.70 10.50
CA LEU A 351 0.76 -22.78 9.62
C LEU A 351 1.84 -23.82 9.32
N TYR A 352 3.07 -23.38 9.03
CA TYR A 352 4.13 -24.29 8.57
C TYR A 352 5.36 -24.26 9.47
N GLY A 353 5.91 -23.08 9.77
CA GLY A 353 7.09 -22.92 10.62
C GLY A 353 8.36 -23.56 10.03
N GLN A 354 8.58 -24.85 10.32
CA GLN A 354 9.67 -25.68 9.77
C GLN A 354 9.14 -26.85 8.89
N SER A 355 7.86 -26.83 8.54
CA SER A 355 7.18 -27.84 7.72
C SER A 355 7.16 -27.44 6.24
N PRO A 356 7.15 -28.41 5.29
CA PRO A 356 6.95 -28.12 3.87
C PRO A 356 5.63 -27.37 3.58
N ILE A 357 5.67 -26.45 2.63
CA ILE A 357 4.51 -25.67 2.16
C ILE A 357 3.90 -26.37 0.92
N PRO A 358 2.57 -26.53 0.80
CA PRO A 358 1.91 -27.07 -0.40
C PRO A 358 2.17 -26.26 -1.68
N ASP A 359 2.15 -26.91 -2.85
CA ASP A 359 2.38 -26.25 -4.14
C ASP A 359 1.28 -25.24 -4.52
N ASP A 360 0.03 -25.51 -4.12
CA ASP A 360 -1.17 -24.70 -4.39
C ASP A 360 -1.44 -23.65 -3.30
N PHE A 361 -0.58 -23.54 -2.29
CA PHE A 361 -0.78 -22.63 -1.16
C PHE A 361 -0.70 -21.15 -1.58
N GLN A 362 -1.77 -20.40 -1.29
CA GLN A 362 -1.84 -18.94 -1.42
C GLN A 362 -2.09 -18.31 -0.03
N LEU A 363 -1.20 -17.43 0.43
CA LEU A 363 -1.27 -16.80 1.74
C LEU A 363 -2.41 -15.79 1.85
N ALA A 364 -2.69 -15.07 0.75
CA ALA A 364 -3.81 -14.11 0.72
C ALA A 364 -5.17 -14.80 0.94
N ASP A 365 -5.32 -16.03 0.45
CA ASP A 365 -6.53 -16.84 0.63
C ASP A 365 -6.72 -17.33 2.06
N GLU A 366 -5.66 -17.78 2.75
CA GLU A 366 -5.78 -18.15 4.17
C GLU A 366 -5.97 -16.96 5.11
N LEU A 367 -5.43 -15.77 4.76
CA LEU A 367 -5.73 -14.53 5.49
C LEU A 367 -7.22 -14.18 5.37
N VAL A 368 -7.77 -14.19 4.15
CA VAL A 368 -9.21 -13.99 3.89
C VAL A 368 -10.06 -14.99 4.69
N ARG A 369 -9.73 -16.29 4.63
CA ARG A 369 -10.47 -17.34 5.35
C ARG A 369 -10.43 -17.11 6.85
N GLY A 370 -9.27 -16.79 7.42
CA GLY A 370 -9.08 -16.54 8.85
C GLY A 370 -9.83 -15.31 9.38
N ILE A 371 -9.99 -14.26 8.57
CA ILE A 371 -10.80 -13.07 8.91
C ILE A 371 -12.30 -13.40 8.80
N ALA A 372 -12.68 -14.10 7.72
CA ALA A 372 -14.06 -14.52 7.47
C ALA A 372 -14.60 -15.47 8.55
N ASP A 373 -13.81 -16.43 9.03
CA ASP A 373 -14.21 -17.35 10.10
C ASP A 373 -13.87 -16.88 11.53
N GLY A 374 -13.14 -15.78 11.68
CA GLY A 374 -12.81 -15.18 12.98
C GLY A 374 -11.60 -15.80 13.70
N ARG A 375 -10.80 -16.66 13.05
CA ARG A 375 -9.48 -17.08 13.54
C ARG A 375 -8.45 -15.93 13.58
N ILE A 376 -8.70 -14.84 12.86
CA ILE A 376 -7.88 -13.63 12.80
C ILE A 376 -8.78 -12.42 13.10
N ASP A 377 -8.60 -11.85 14.28
CA ASP A 377 -9.09 -10.51 14.62
C ASP A 377 -8.08 -9.48 14.13
N LEU A 378 -8.54 -8.43 13.45
CA LEU A 378 -7.73 -7.32 12.96
C LEU A 378 -7.85 -6.05 13.84
N THR A 379 -8.64 -6.10 14.91
CA THR A 379 -8.90 -4.94 15.79
C THR A 379 -7.60 -4.44 16.45
N PRO A 380 -7.22 -3.16 16.27
CA PRO A 380 -5.99 -2.63 16.83
C PRO A 380 -5.99 -2.67 18.35
N ARG A 381 -4.84 -3.02 18.91
CA ARG A 381 -4.59 -3.20 20.34
C ARG A 381 -3.80 -2.02 20.90
N THR A 382 -3.57 -2.03 22.21
CA THR A 382 -2.73 -1.02 22.89
C THR A 382 -1.26 -1.07 22.47
N ASP A 383 -0.79 -2.21 21.95
CA ASP A 383 0.57 -2.45 21.45
C ASP A 383 0.69 -2.41 19.90
N SER A 384 -0.42 -2.15 19.20
CA SER A 384 -0.45 -2.01 17.74
C SER A 384 0.24 -0.74 17.26
N GLY A 385 0.95 -0.85 16.13
CA GLY A 385 1.40 0.28 15.33
C GLY A 385 0.39 0.67 14.25
N TRP A 386 0.73 1.65 13.42
CA TRP A 386 -0.17 2.18 12.39
C TRP A 386 -0.49 1.14 11.29
N TYR A 387 0.39 0.14 11.05
CA TYR A 387 0.09 -0.95 10.11
C TYR A 387 -1.16 -1.76 10.51
N ASP A 388 -1.37 -2.04 11.80
CA ASP A 388 -2.59 -2.71 12.25
C ASP A 388 -3.83 -1.85 11.97
N TYR A 389 -3.78 -0.52 12.16
CA TYR A 389 -4.88 0.38 11.80
C TYR A 389 -5.12 0.44 10.28
N GLN A 390 -4.05 0.44 9.48
CA GLN A 390 -4.14 0.36 8.02
C GLN A 390 -4.80 -0.95 7.57
N THR A 391 -4.50 -2.08 8.23
CA THR A 391 -5.06 -3.42 7.93
C THR A 391 -6.49 -3.56 8.43
N TRP A 392 -6.79 -3.07 9.63
CA TRP A 392 -8.13 -3.05 10.21
C TRP A 392 -9.13 -2.29 9.36
N ALA A 393 -8.70 -1.22 8.68
CA ALA A 393 -9.54 -0.51 7.74
C ALA A 393 -10.03 -1.40 6.57
N LEU A 394 -9.35 -2.51 6.28
CA LEU A 394 -9.63 -3.42 5.17
C LEU A 394 -10.60 -4.57 5.53
N GLU A 395 -10.84 -4.84 6.82
CA GLU A 395 -11.82 -5.85 7.25
C GLU A 395 -13.23 -5.70 6.62
N PRO A 396 -13.81 -4.49 6.45
CA PRO A 396 -15.10 -4.27 5.77
C PRO A 396 -15.19 -4.90 4.37
N LEU A 397 -14.06 -5.24 3.78
CA LEU A 397 -13.91 -5.70 2.41
C LEU A 397 -13.86 -7.25 2.36
N VAL A 398 -13.60 -7.91 3.49
CA VAL A 398 -13.73 -9.37 3.64
C VAL A 398 -15.10 -9.77 4.19
N VAL A 399 -15.63 -8.98 5.11
CA VAL A 399 -16.85 -9.27 5.87
C VAL A 399 -17.78 -8.05 5.93
N PRO A 400 -18.20 -7.50 4.78
CA PRO A 400 -19.06 -6.31 4.73
C PRO A 400 -20.36 -6.47 5.53
N GLU A 401 -20.92 -7.69 5.61
CA GLU A 401 -22.14 -7.97 6.35
C GLU A 401 -22.02 -7.82 7.88
N ARG A 402 -20.81 -7.61 8.41
CA ARG A 402 -20.56 -7.28 9.82
C ARG A 402 -20.58 -5.77 10.10
N MET A 403 -20.62 -4.93 9.07
CA MET A 403 -20.46 -3.47 9.20
C MET A 403 -21.81 -2.75 9.38
N PRO A 404 -21.87 -1.59 10.06
CA PRO A 404 -23.12 -0.86 10.27
C PRO A 404 -23.89 -0.52 8.98
N GLU A 405 -23.16 -0.18 7.90
CA GLU A 405 -23.76 0.12 6.59
C GLU A 405 -24.48 -1.08 5.95
N ALA A 406 -24.22 -2.33 6.38
CA ALA A 406 -24.85 -3.53 5.82
C ALA A 406 -26.38 -3.54 5.97
N ALA A 407 -26.94 -2.81 6.95
CA ALA A 407 -28.40 -2.65 7.08
C ALA A 407 -29.04 -1.91 5.87
N HIS A 408 -28.24 -1.18 5.09
CA HIS A 408 -28.64 -0.39 3.93
C HIS A 408 -28.11 -0.97 2.60
N LEU A 409 -27.47 -2.14 2.62
CA LEU A 409 -26.77 -2.73 1.47
C LEU A 409 -27.16 -4.20 1.25
N GLN A 410 -27.53 -4.56 0.02
CA GLN A 410 -27.63 -5.95 -0.43
C GLN A 410 -26.52 -6.22 -1.44
N LEU A 411 -25.47 -6.92 -1.00
CA LEU A 411 -24.33 -7.28 -1.83
C LEU A 411 -24.52 -8.69 -2.41
N ASP A 412 -24.35 -8.86 -3.71
CA ASP A 412 -24.34 -10.20 -4.32
C ASP A 412 -22.99 -10.92 -4.12
N ASP A 413 -22.96 -12.23 -4.36
CA ASP A 413 -21.77 -13.07 -4.13
C ASP A 413 -20.57 -12.64 -4.98
N SER A 414 -20.80 -11.93 -6.06
CA SER A 414 -19.80 -11.52 -7.02
C SER A 414 -19.24 -10.14 -6.70
N TYR A 415 -20.06 -9.15 -6.26
CA TYR A 415 -19.53 -7.93 -5.63
C TYR A 415 -18.74 -8.32 -4.37
N LYS A 416 -19.13 -9.36 -3.64
CA LYS A 416 -18.30 -9.93 -2.55
C LYS A 416 -17.01 -10.59 -3.02
N LYS A 417 -16.99 -11.37 -4.11
CA LYS A 417 -15.72 -11.86 -4.71
C LYS A 417 -14.78 -10.68 -4.98
N GLU A 418 -15.34 -9.55 -5.37
CA GLU A 418 -14.57 -8.39 -5.76
C GLU A 418 -14.23 -7.45 -4.62
N LEU A 419 -15.03 -7.39 -3.54
CA LEU A 419 -14.60 -6.90 -2.25
C LEU A 419 -13.47 -7.78 -1.66
N VAL A 420 -13.47 -9.09 -1.95
CA VAL A 420 -12.38 -10.01 -1.60
C VAL A 420 -11.16 -9.87 -2.52
N LYS A 421 -11.31 -9.57 -3.83
CA LYS A 421 -10.19 -9.10 -4.65
C LYS A 421 -9.65 -7.81 -4.05
N LEU A 422 -10.50 -6.82 -3.81
CA LEU A 422 -10.19 -5.59 -3.06
C LEU A 422 -9.50 -5.85 -1.72
N PHE A 423 -9.78 -6.91 -0.96
CA PHE A 423 -9.03 -7.22 0.26
C PHE A 423 -7.70 -7.96 0.04
N LYS A 424 -7.66 -9.02 -0.77
CA LYS A 424 -6.41 -9.76 -1.06
C LYS A 424 -5.43 -8.86 -1.79
N ALA A 425 -5.98 -8.21 -2.81
CA ALA A 425 -5.45 -7.02 -3.39
C ALA A 425 -5.78 -5.79 -2.53
N LEU A 426 -5.84 -5.83 -1.19
CA LEU A 426 -5.48 -4.73 -0.29
C LEU A 426 -4.15 -4.98 0.47
N LEU A 427 -3.40 -6.03 0.09
CA LEU A 427 -2.16 -6.52 0.72
C LEU A 427 -0.82 -6.50 -0.08
N ALA A 428 -0.65 -5.91 -1.29
CA ALA A 428 0.57 -6.00 -2.17
C ALA A 428 1.28 -4.70 -2.71
N LEU A 429 0.83 -4.03 -3.78
CA LEU A 429 1.42 -2.75 -4.30
C LEU A 429 1.33 -1.67 -3.28
N THR A 430 0.13 -1.40 -2.78
CA THR A 430 0.07 -0.43 -1.74
C THR A 430 0.86 -0.97 -0.58
N ARG A 431 1.15 -2.30 -0.34
CA ARG A 431 2.03 -2.94 0.73
C ARG A 431 3.53 -2.70 0.60
N GLU A 432 3.93 -2.03 -0.46
CA GLU A 432 4.90 -0.95 -0.26
C GLU A 432 4.50 -0.01 0.96
N THR A 433 3.25 -0.11 1.51
CA THR A 433 2.41 0.38 2.68
C THR A 433 0.99 -0.34 2.96
N HIS A 434 -0.06 -0.50 2.08
CA HIS A 434 -1.02 -1.69 1.82
C HIS A 434 -2.17 -1.62 0.68
N VAL A 435 -2.08 -2.33 -0.51
CA VAL A 435 -3.00 -2.64 -1.74
C VAL A 435 -3.97 -1.71 -2.66
N LYS A 436 -5.12 -2.25 -3.21
CA LYS A 436 -5.88 -2.08 -4.54
C LYS A 436 -7.37 -2.64 -4.56
N GLN A 437 -8.10 -2.85 -5.70
CA GLN A 437 -9.55 -3.24 -5.88
C GLN A 437 -9.82 -4.09 -7.18
N LEU A 438 -11.00 -4.46 -7.77
CA LEU A 438 -12.44 -4.84 -7.50
C LEU A 438 -12.90 -5.64 -8.81
N GLU A 439 -14.13 -5.52 -9.42
CA GLU A 439 -14.59 -5.98 -10.81
C GLU A 439 -16.16 -6.18 -11.03
N ILE A 440 -16.86 -5.68 -12.08
CA ILE A 440 -18.37 -5.72 -12.28
C ILE A 440 -18.77 -5.83 -13.82
N PRO A 441 -20.01 -6.17 -14.29
CA PRO A 441 -20.67 -5.43 -15.41
C PRO A 441 -22.23 -5.20 -15.33
N SER A 442 -23.01 -5.26 -16.44
CA SER A 442 -24.46 -4.86 -16.52
C SER A 442 -25.25 -5.32 -17.79
N ALA A 443 -26.60 -5.18 -17.82
CA ALA A 443 -27.51 -5.39 -19.00
C ALA A 443 -28.99 -4.89 -18.78
N GLY A 444 -29.77 -4.63 -19.86
CA GLY A 444 -31.21 -4.25 -19.86
C GLY A 444 -31.85 -4.26 -21.29
N ALA A 445 -33.11 -3.87 -21.59
CA ALA A 445 -34.34 -3.51 -20.86
C ALA A 445 -35.58 -3.49 -21.83
N ALA A 446 -36.85 -3.36 -21.36
CA ALA A 446 -38.07 -3.21 -22.20
C ALA A 446 -39.29 -2.58 -21.44
N ALA A 447 -40.26 -1.96 -22.14
CA ALA A 447 -41.24 -1.00 -21.56
C ALA A 447 -42.74 -1.42 -21.50
N PRO A 448 -43.55 -0.87 -20.55
CA PRO A 448 -45.01 -1.08 -20.45
C PRO A 448 -45.83 0.27 -20.54
N PRO A 449 -46.94 0.60 -19.80
CA PRO A 449 -48.09 1.35 -20.37
C PRO A 449 -48.23 2.81 -19.86
N PRO A 450 -49.20 3.62 -20.36
CA PRO A 450 -49.26 5.07 -20.08
C PRO A 450 -49.73 5.44 -18.67
N GLY A 451 -49.01 6.38 -18.06
CA GLY A 451 -49.25 7.11 -16.82
C GLY A 451 -48.12 8.13 -16.61
N LEU A 452 -48.16 8.97 -15.57
CA LEU A 452 -47.01 9.80 -15.22
C LEU A 452 -45.93 8.91 -14.58
N VAL A 453 -44.92 8.56 -15.37
CA VAL A 453 -43.77 7.78 -14.91
C VAL A 453 -42.64 8.74 -14.53
N LEU A 454 -42.10 8.56 -13.32
CA LEU A 454 -40.88 9.22 -12.84
C LEU A 454 -39.78 8.17 -12.68
N HIS A 455 -38.71 8.34 -13.44
CA HIS A 455 -37.55 7.43 -13.43
C HIS A 455 -36.61 7.81 -12.28
N LEU A 456 -36.33 6.88 -11.37
CA LEU A 456 -35.41 7.06 -10.26
C LEU A 456 -34.37 5.93 -10.22
N SER A 457 -33.11 6.29 -10.43
CA SER A 457 -31.94 5.43 -10.19
C SER A 457 -31.19 5.83 -8.92
N PRO A 458 -30.48 4.91 -8.24
CA PRO A 458 -29.66 5.23 -7.08
C PRO A 458 -28.58 6.27 -7.38
N ARG A 459 -28.56 7.37 -6.62
CA ARG A 459 -27.51 8.39 -6.71
C ARG A 459 -26.44 8.17 -5.64
N LEU A 460 -25.33 7.57 -6.06
CA LEU A 460 -24.08 7.50 -5.31
C LEU A 460 -23.02 8.36 -6.04
N SER A 461 -22.14 9.03 -5.28
CA SER A 461 -20.94 9.68 -5.83
C SER A 461 -19.64 8.95 -5.49
N GLN A 462 -19.73 7.83 -4.77
CA GLN A 462 -18.62 6.93 -4.44
C GLN A 462 -19.11 5.53 -4.05
N GLU A 463 -18.18 4.59 -3.88
CA GLU A 463 -18.52 3.27 -3.35
C GLU A 463 -18.99 3.35 -1.89
N PRO A 464 -20.02 2.59 -1.47
CA PRO A 464 -20.67 2.78 -0.18
C PRO A 464 -19.94 2.10 1.00
N LEU A 465 -18.61 2.15 1.02
CA LEU A 465 -17.75 1.46 2.00
C LEU A 465 -17.42 2.38 3.20
N ALA A 466 -18.48 2.85 3.89
CA ALA A 466 -18.40 3.87 4.95
C ALA A 466 -17.34 3.55 6.02
N THR A 467 -17.35 2.32 6.55
CA THR A 467 -16.48 1.90 7.64
C THR A 467 -15.02 1.80 7.20
N PHE A 468 -14.71 1.48 5.94
CA PHE A 468 -13.33 1.57 5.41
C PHE A 468 -12.82 3.01 5.48
N TYR A 469 -13.62 3.98 5.03
CA TYR A 469 -13.24 5.38 5.04
C TYR A 469 -13.04 5.92 6.46
N LEU A 470 -13.96 5.62 7.39
CA LEU A 470 -13.85 6.02 8.79
C LEU A 470 -12.59 5.44 9.45
N ARG A 471 -12.32 4.14 9.26
CA ARG A 471 -11.14 3.49 9.84
C ARG A 471 -9.83 4.05 9.27
N ARG A 472 -9.78 4.45 7.98
CA ARG A 472 -8.63 5.18 7.41
C ARG A 472 -8.44 6.57 8.04
N ALA A 473 -9.50 7.33 8.30
CA ALA A 473 -9.40 8.61 9.00
C ALA A 473 -8.83 8.44 10.42
N LEU A 474 -9.34 7.46 11.17
CA LEU A 474 -8.84 7.11 12.51
C LEU A 474 -7.36 6.68 12.49
N ALA A 475 -6.92 5.98 11.44
CA ALA A 475 -5.52 5.62 11.24
C ALA A 475 -4.63 6.87 11.03
N TYR A 476 -5.09 7.87 10.28
CA TYR A 476 -4.35 9.13 10.10
C TYR A 476 -4.25 9.96 11.38
N ARG A 477 -5.32 10.03 12.18
CA ARG A 477 -5.26 10.61 13.53
C ARG A 477 -4.22 9.90 14.41
N PHE A 478 -4.22 8.57 14.40
CA PHE A 478 -3.28 7.76 15.19
C PHE A 478 -1.81 8.06 14.82
N VAL A 479 -1.46 8.00 13.52
CA VAL A 479 -0.07 8.23 13.09
C VAL A 479 0.36 9.68 13.36
N ARG A 480 -0.54 10.65 13.20
CA ARG A 480 -0.29 12.06 13.56
C ARG A 480 0.03 12.22 15.05
N GLY A 481 -0.67 11.50 15.93
CA GLY A 481 -0.36 11.45 17.37
C GLY A 481 1.01 10.82 17.67
N VAL A 482 1.34 9.71 17.01
CA VAL A 482 2.66 9.04 17.15
C VAL A 482 3.80 9.96 16.73
N LEU A 483 3.67 10.61 15.57
CA LEU A 483 4.70 11.51 15.02
C LEU A 483 4.86 12.78 15.87
N ALA A 484 3.76 13.38 16.32
CA ALA A 484 3.80 14.54 17.22
C ALA A 484 4.45 14.21 18.57
N GLY A 485 4.28 12.98 19.07
CA GLY A 485 4.96 12.49 20.28
C GLY A 485 6.46 12.21 20.10
N ALA A 486 6.89 11.79 18.91
CA ALA A 486 8.28 11.46 18.62
C ALA A 486 9.16 12.66 18.24
N PHE A 487 8.64 13.56 17.40
CA PHE A 487 9.38 14.71 16.87
C PHE A 487 9.02 16.05 17.54
N GLY A 488 7.93 16.09 18.33
CA GLY A 488 7.33 17.32 18.83
C GLY A 488 6.54 18.06 17.74
N ALA A 489 5.69 19.00 18.15
CA ALA A 489 4.87 19.77 17.23
C ALA A 489 5.69 20.64 16.26
N GLU A 490 6.80 21.22 16.74
CA GLU A 490 7.72 22.01 15.90
C GLU A 490 8.46 21.13 14.88
N GLY A 491 8.95 19.96 15.30
CA GLY A 491 9.61 19.00 14.40
C GLY A 491 8.66 18.52 13.30
N LEU A 492 7.45 18.09 13.66
CA LEU A 492 6.45 17.62 12.70
C LEU A 492 5.94 18.74 11.76
N GLY A 493 5.86 19.99 12.25
CA GLY A 493 5.52 21.16 11.43
C GLY A 493 6.64 21.64 10.50
N ALA A 494 7.90 21.28 10.77
CA ALA A 494 9.03 21.50 9.88
C ALA A 494 9.18 20.38 8.81
N MET A 495 8.70 19.17 9.12
CA MET A 495 8.69 18.04 8.18
C MET A 495 7.71 18.26 7.02
N LYS A 496 8.02 17.63 5.88
CA LYS A 496 7.22 17.62 4.66
C LYS A 496 7.21 16.21 4.07
N ARG A 497 6.09 15.79 3.46
CA ARG A 497 6.06 14.54 2.71
C ARG A 497 7.09 14.58 1.58
N ILE A 498 7.82 13.47 1.43
CA ILE A 498 8.78 13.24 0.34
C ILE A 498 8.09 12.44 -0.77
N THR A 499 8.49 12.66 -2.01
CA THR A 499 8.07 11.86 -3.17
C THR A 499 9.27 11.55 -4.05
N ALA A 500 9.11 10.71 -5.08
CA ALA A 500 10.13 10.51 -6.11
C ALA A 500 10.54 11.83 -6.84
N GLY A 501 9.69 12.86 -6.81
CA GLY A 501 9.99 14.21 -7.31
C GLY A 501 10.55 15.17 -6.25
N GLY A 502 10.89 14.69 -5.06
CA GLY A 502 11.32 15.51 -3.93
C GLY A 502 10.20 15.89 -2.94
N PRO A 503 10.46 16.84 -2.01
CA PRO A 503 9.52 17.27 -0.97
C PRO A 503 8.38 18.13 -1.53
N ILE A 504 7.18 17.97 -0.98
CA ILE A 504 5.99 18.72 -1.41
C ILE A 504 5.92 20.16 -0.85
N ASN A 505 4.91 20.92 -1.27
CA ASN A 505 4.66 22.27 -0.79
C ASN A 505 4.12 22.35 0.66
N LEU A 506 3.31 21.39 1.11
CA LEU A 506 2.60 21.42 2.41
C LEU A 506 3.42 20.78 3.57
N PRO A 507 3.36 21.34 4.80
CA PRO A 507 3.88 20.69 6.02
C PRO A 507 3.15 19.38 6.37
N LEU A 508 3.87 18.43 6.97
CA LEU A 508 3.35 17.08 7.24
C LEU A 508 2.25 17.07 8.31
N ASP A 509 2.28 17.97 9.31
CA ASP A 509 1.19 18.11 10.30
C ASP A 509 -0.15 18.52 9.66
N ARG A 510 -0.09 19.32 8.58
CA ARG A 510 -1.25 19.80 7.83
C ARG A 510 -1.69 18.83 6.75
N GLU A 511 -0.77 18.15 6.08
CA GLU A 511 -1.15 17.10 5.15
C GLU A 511 -1.81 15.91 5.87
N LEU A 512 -1.34 15.55 7.07
CA LEU A 512 -2.01 14.55 7.91
C LEU A 512 -3.44 14.95 8.28
N ALA A 513 -3.66 16.19 8.70
CA ALA A 513 -5.00 16.71 9.00
C ALA A 513 -5.91 16.74 7.75
N LEU A 514 -5.36 17.05 6.58
CA LEU A 514 -6.07 17.03 5.31
C LEU A 514 -6.50 15.61 4.91
N LEU A 515 -5.61 14.61 5.05
CA LEU A 515 -5.91 13.20 4.77
C LEU A 515 -6.92 12.61 5.77
N GLU A 516 -6.76 12.90 7.07
CA GLU A 516 -7.72 12.57 8.13
C GLU A 516 -9.13 13.06 7.76
N SER A 517 -9.23 14.32 7.31
CA SER A 517 -10.51 14.97 6.97
C SER A 517 -11.07 14.54 5.61
N LEU A 518 -10.23 14.26 4.61
CA LEU A 518 -10.65 13.69 3.31
C LEU A 518 -11.36 12.35 3.50
N PHE A 519 -10.78 11.47 4.33
CA PHE A 519 -11.36 10.16 4.63
C PHE A 519 -12.58 10.24 5.55
N TYR A 520 -12.62 11.16 6.52
CA TYR A 520 -13.83 11.37 7.33
C TYR A 520 -14.97 12.01 6.50
N GLY A 521 -14.64 12.88 5.56
CA GLY A 521 -15.59 13.42 4.58
C GLY A 521 -16.15 12.36 3.63
N ALA A 522 -15.33 11.40 3.21
CA ALA A 522 -15.78 10.23 2.45
C ALA A 522 -16.76 9.38 3.28
N TYR A 523 -16.44 9.06 4.54
CA TYR A 523 -17.38 8.40 5.45
C TYR A 523 -18.71 9.16 5.56
N ALA A 524 -18.63 10.46 5.85
CA ALA A 524 -19.79 11.33 6.01
C ALA A 524 -20.69 11.35 4.76
N ASN A 525 -20.08 11.42 3.57
CA ASN A 525 -20.83 11.46 2.32
C ASN A 525 -21.51 10.12 2.01
N THR A 526 -20.86 8.98 2.26
CA THR A 526 -21.51 7.66 2.09
C THR A 526 -22.70 7.50 3.03
N MET A 527 -22.56 7.84 4.32
CA MET A 527 -23.67 7.69 5.27
C MET A 527 -24.91 8.47 4.82
N LEU A 528 -24.71 9.72 4.36
CA LEU A 528 -25.78 10.56 3.83
C LEU A 528 -26.40 10.00 2.54
N GLU A 529 -25.60 9.47 1.62
CA GLU A 529 -26.09 8.84 0.37
C GLU A 529 -26.86 7.52 0.63
N LEU A 530 -26.53 6.80 1.71
CA LEU A 530 -27.28 5.63 2.20
C LEU A 530 -28.55 5.99 3.01
N GLY A 531 -28.80 7.27 3.28
CA GLY A 531 -29.94 7.73 4.09
C GLY A 531 -29.72 7.68 5.60
N ALA A 532 -28.51 7.37 6.05
CA ALA A 532 -28.11 7.29 7.45
C ALA A 532 -27.51 8.61 7.95
N ALA A 533 -27.55 8.83 9.26
CA ALA A 533 -26.79 9.91 9.89
C ALA A 533 -25.33 9.46 10.12
N PRO A 534 -24.31 10.19 9.66
CA PRO A 534 -22.93 9.93 10.07
C PRO A 534 -22.73 10.25 11.56
N GLU A 535 -21.94 9.45 12.25
CA GLU A 535 -21.60 9.65 13.66
C GLU A 535 -20.52 10.74 13.81
N GLU A 536 -20.75 11.70 14.69
CA GLU A 536 -19.77 12.72 15.05
C GLU A 536 -18.64 12.10 15.91
N GLN A 537 -17.44 12.06 15.36
CA GLN A 537 -16.29 11.44 16.00
C GLN A 537 -15.55 12.46 16.87
N GLN A 538 -15.57 12.22 18.18
CA GLN A 538 -14.82 13.03 19.14
C GLN A 538 -13.31 12.94 18.86
N ASP A 539 -12.61 14.05 19.07
CA ASP A 539 -11.17 14.23 18.86
C ASP A 539 -10.66 14.02 17.41
N LEU A 540 -11.47 14.28 16.38
CA LEU A 540 -10.94 14.52 15.02
C LEU A 540 -10.51 15.99 14.85
N GLY A 541 -9.56 16.23 13.95
CA GLY A 541 -8.90 17.53 13.79
C GLY A 541 -9.75 18.63 13.13
N TRP A 542 -10.67 18.25 12.24
CA TRP A 542 -11.69 19.12 11.64
C TRP A 542 -13.08 18.52 11.88
N GLY A 543 -14.11 19.36 11.88
CA GLY A 543 -15.48 18.91 12.07
C GLY A 543 -16.03 18.13 10.88
N LEU A 544 -17.21 17.54 11.09
CA LEU A 544 -17.93 16.74 10.10
C LEU A 544 -18.25 17.54 8.82
N ALA A 545 -18.65 18.81 8.96
CA ALA A 545 -19.05 19.66 7.85
C ALA A 545 -17.85 20.10 6.99
N GLU A 546 -16.76 20.50 7.63
CA GLU A 546 -15.50 20.87 7.00
C GLU A 546 -14.89 19.67 6.26
N SER A 547 -14.87 18.49 6.90
CA SER A 547 -14.41 17.24 6.30
C SER A 547 -15.24 16.86 5.06
N LEU A 548 -16.57 16.95 5.15
CA LEU A 548 -17.48 16.70 4.01
C LEU A 548 -17.24 17.69 2.86
N ALA A 549 -16.99 18.96 3.14
CA ALA A 549 -16.68 19.96 2.12
C ALA A 549 -15.33 19.69 1.44
N VAL A 550 -14.30 19.32 2.22
CA VAL A 550 -12.96 18.93 1.72
C VAL A 550 -13.05 17.72 0.79
N TYR A 551 -13.81 16.68 1.18
CA TYR A 551 -14.06 15.53 0.31
C TYR A 551 -14.81 15.90 -0.98
N ARG A 552 -15.82 16.76 -0.90
CA ARG A 552 -16.60 17.19 -2.08
C ARG A 552 -15.79 18.05 -3.05
N ALA A 553 -14.85 18.85 -2.54
CA ALA A 553 -13.91 19.65 -3.33
C ALA A 553 -12.76 18.83 -3.96
N TRP A 554 -12.58 17.56 -3.58
CA TRP A 554 -11.51 16.71 -4.09
C TRP A 554 -11.90 16.04 -5.42
N ASP A 555 -11.16 16.35 -6.49
CA ASP A 555 -11.23 15.66 -7.77
C ASP A 555 -10.08 14.64 -7.91
N PRO A 556 -10.35 13.33 -7.96
CA PRO A 556 -9.32 12.31 -8.11
C PRO A 556 -8.65 12.29 -9.50
N ALA A 557 -9.21 12.93 -10.53
CA ALA A 557 -8.55 13.06 -11.84
C ALA A 557 -7.52 14.20 -11.87
N ALA A 558 -7.71 15.24 -11.06
CA ALA A 558 -6.75 16.33 -10.89
C ALA A 558 -5.64 16.01 -9.87
N ASP A 559 -5.80 14.99 -9.03
CA ASP A 559 -4.86 14.66 -7.96
C ASP A 559 -3.58 13.94 -8.47
N PRO A 560 -2.39 14.56 -8.34
CA PRO A 560 -1.14 14.02 -8.88
C PRO A 560 -0.58 12.82 -8.12
N ASP A 561 -1.18 12.42 -6.99
CA ASP A 561 -0.91 11.14 -6.36
C ASP A 561 -1.72 10.02 -7.01
N VAL A 562 -3.00 10.25 -7.31
CA VAL A 562 -3.93 9.25 -7.86
C VAL A 562 -3.56 8.85 -9.30
N GLY A 563 -2.98 9.77 -10.08
CA GLY A 563 -2.51 9.51 -11.44
C GLY A 563 -1.24 8.65 -11.57
N ARG A 564 -0.57 8.28 -10.47
CA ARG A 564 0.75 7.62 -10.50
C ARG A 564 0.68 6.13 -10.86
N ASP A 565 1.74 5.65 -11.53
CA ASP A 565 1.89 4.23 -11.89
C ASP A 565 1.89 3.34 -10.64
N VAL A 566 0.91 2.45 -10.56
CA VAL A 566 0.68 1.50 -9.46
C VAL A 566 1.13 0.08 -9.82
N ARG A 567 2.22 -0.14 -10.57
CA ARG A 567 2.74 -1.48 -10.90
C ARG A 567 4.03 -1.77 -10.13
N MET A 568 4.13 -2.97 -9.52
CA MET A 568 5.26 -3.38 -8.67
C MET A 568 5.25 -4.89 -8.30
N MET A 569 6.27 -5.31 -7.53
CA MET A 569 6.37 -6.61 -6.85
C MET A 569 6.90 -6.44 -5.40
N VAL A 570 6.34 -7.17 -4.42
CA VAL A 570 6.95 -7.34 -3.08
C VAL A 570 7.18 -8.81 -2.71
N PRO A 571 8.27 -9.14 -1.99
CA PRO A 571 8.45 -10.45 -1.36
C PRO A 571 7.48 -10.64 -0.19
N VAL A 572 6.94 -11.87 -0.07
CA VAL A 572 6.02 -12.30 0.99
C VAL A 572 6.75 -13.22 1.97
N PHE A 573 7.36 -14.29 1.46
CA PHE A 573 8.28 -15.17 2.20
C PHE A 573 9.28 -15.82 1.23
N PHE A 574 10.40 -16.34 1.77
CA PHE A 574 11.33 -17.18 1.01
C PHE A 574 11.10 -18.66 1.37
N ASP A 575 10.90 -19.49 0.36
CA ASP A 575 10.74 -20.93 0.51
C ASP A 575 12.11 -21.60 0.46
N VAL A 576 12.55 -22.16 1.59
CA VAL A 576 13.89 -22.74 1.74
C VAL A 576 14.05 -24.04 0.95
N GLU A 577 12.97 -24.81 0.76
CA GLU A 577 12.99 -26.09 0.04
C GLU A 577 12.97 -25.85 -1.48
N ARG A 578 12.04 -25.02 -1.97
CA ARG A 578 11.95 -24.64 -3.39
C ARG A 578 13.06 -23.68 -3.81
N ARG A 579 13.71 -23.01 -2.86
CA ARG A 579 14.70 -21.92 -3.04
C ARG A 579 14.17 -20.73 -3.86
N LYS A 580 12.85 -20.53 -3.89
CA LYS A 580 12.17 -19.42 -4.59
C LYS A 580 11.58 -18.44 -3.58
N THR A 581 11.38 -17.19 -4.01
CA THR A 581 10.64 -16.19 -3.23
C THR A 581 9.17 -16.24 -3.62
N LYS A 582 8.26 -16.40 -2.65
CA LYS A 582 6.83 -16.14 -2.87
C LYS A 582 6.62 -14.63 -2.88
N VAL A 583 6.00 -14.11 -3.93
CA VAL A 583 5.79 -12.67 -4.14
C VAL A 583 4.31 -12.37 -4.35
N TRP A 584 3.91 -11.17 -3.94
CA TRP A 584 2.68 -10.54 -4.40
C TRP A 584 3.04 -9.50 -5.46
N ALA A 585 2.51 -9.68 -6.66
CA ALA A 585 2.80 -8.88 -7.84
C ALA A 585 1.53 -8.17 -8.32
N VAL A 586 1.72 -7.06 -9.01
CA VAL A 586 0.67 -6.07 -9.21
C VAL A 586 0.73 -5.52 -10.62
N LEU A 587 -0.24 -5.95 -11.43
CA LEU A 587 -0.06 -6.02 -12.87
C LEU A 587 -0.52 -4.73 -13.56
N GLY A 588 -1.57 -4.08 -13.03
CA GLY A 588 -2.04 -2.76 -13.50
C GLY A 588 -3.39 -2.36 -12.89
N VAL A 589 -4.17 -1.58 -13.63
CA VAL A 589 -5.53 -1.12 -13.33
C VAL A 589 -6.46 -1.60 -14.44
N ASP A 590 -7.47 -2.40 -14.10
CA ASP A 590 -8.57 -2.78 -15.00
C ASP A 590 -9.75 -1.80 -14.79
N THR A 591 -10.76 -1.82 -15.66
CA THR A 591 -12.03 -1.11 -15.45
C THR A 591 -13.20 -1.92 -15.96
N ARG A 592 -14.22 -2.00 -15.13
CA ARG A 592 -15.48 -2.69 -15.39
C ARG A 592 -16.60 -1.80 -14.78
N PRO A 593 -17.90 -1.98 -15.09
CA PRO A 593 -18.99 -1.10 -14.57
C PRO A 593 -19.19 -1.06 -13.03
N LEU A 594 -20.33 -0.56 -12.55
CA LEU A 594 -20.92 -0.91 -11.25
C LEU A 594 -22.44 -0.72 -11.31
N GLN A 595 -23.18 -1.82 -11.30
CA GLN A 595 -24.64 -1.80 -11.27
C GLN A 595 -25.14 -1.64 -9.83
N VAL A 596 -25.85 -0.55 -9.57
CA VAL A 596 -26.48 -0.24 -8.28
C VAL A 596 -27.99 -0.07 -8.49
N TYR A 597 -28.80 -0.80 -7.73
CA TYR A 597 -30.26 -0.83 -7.87
C TYR A 597 -30.95 -0.66 -6.50
N PHE A 598 -32.25 -0.38 -6.49
CA PHE A 598 -33.02 -0.36 -5.26
C PHE A 598 -33.49 -1.77 -4.88
N ALA A 599 -32.75 -2.46 -4.01
CA ALA A 599 -33.20 -3.73 -3.41
C ALA A 599 -34.41 -3.51 -2.47
N LYS A 600 -34.47 -2.33 -1.83
CA LYS A 600 -35.68 -1.75 -1.22
C LYS A 600 -35.70 -0.26 -1.57
N ALA A 601 -36.74 0.17 -2.27
CA ALA A 601 -36.88 1.56 -2.72
C ALA A 601 -37.08 2.55 -1.56
N PRO A 602 -36.67 3.82 -1.73
CA PRO A 602 -37.03 4.91 -0.83
C PRO A 602 -38.53 5.20 -0.90
N VAL A 603 -39.08 5.78 0.17
CA VAL A 603 -40.51 6.10 0.24
C VAL A 603 -40.79 7.47 -0.38
N LEU A 604 -41.80 7.55 -1.23
CA LEU A 604 -42.26 8.81 -1.83
C LEU A 604 -43.03 9.65 -0.80
N GLU A 605 -42.48 10.78 -0.35
CA GLU A 605 -43.19 11.70 0.57
C GLU A 605 -44.13 12.64 -0.19
N SER A 606 -43.65 13.28 -1.27
CA SER A 606 -44.44 14.25 -2.05
C SER A 606 -43.83 14.53 -3.42
N VAL A 607 -44.69 14.91 -4.38
CA VAL A 607 -44.29 15.40 -5.71
C VAL A 607 -44.92 16.77 -5.97
N THR A 608 -44.17 17.70 -6.56
CA THR A 608 -44.69 18.95 -7.12
C THR A 608 -44.23 19.15 -8.56
N ASP A 609 -45.06 19.82 -9.37
CA ASP A 609 -44.77 20.15 -10.76
C ASP A 609 -43.88 21.41 -10.93
N GLU A 610 -43.68 21.84 -12.19
CA GLU A 610 -42.95 23.07 -12.58
C GLU A 610 -43.49 24.34 -11.88
N GLU A 611 -44.79 24.37 -11.58
CA GLU A 611 -45.48 25.53 -10.98
C GLU A 611 -45.47 25.47 -9.44
N GLY A 612 -44.92 24.40 -8.85
CA GLY A 612 -44.92 24.14 -7.41
C GLY A 612 -46.24 23.59 -6.87
N SER A 613 -47.17 23.20 -7.73
CA SER A 613 -48.44 22.59 -7.33
C SER A 613 -48.23 21.13 -6.93
N ALA A 614 -48.90 20.67 -5.88
CA ALA A 614 -48.79 19.30 -5.40
C ALA A 614 -49.48 18.32 -6.35
N VAL A 615 -48.73 17.35 -6.86
CA VAL A 615 -49.23 16.22 -7.64
C VAL A 615 -49.71 15.13 -6.68
N ASP A 616 -50.87 14.55 -6.96
CA ASP A 616 -51.42 13.42 -6.19
C ASP A 616 -50.47 12.19 -6.32
N PRO A 617 -49.85 11.71 -5.23
CA PRO A 617 -48.91 10.60 -5.29
C PRO A 617 -49.54 9.28 -5.80
N THR A 618 -50.87 9.15 -5.80
CA THR A 618 -51.55 7.97 -6.36
C THR A 618 -51.61 7.98 -7.90
N GLN A 619 -51.28 9.11 -8.53
CA GLN A 619 -51.21 9.27 -9.99
C GLN A 619 -49.77 9.15 -10.52
N VAL A 620 -48.78 9.07 -9.62
CA VAL A 620 -47.35 8.95 -9.94
C VAL A 620 -46.94 7.49 -9.89
N THR A 621 -46.34 6.99 -10.98
CA THR A 621 -45.66 5.70 -10.99
C THR A 621 -44.15 5.94 -10.92
N MET A 622 -43.51 5.47 -9.85
CA MET A 622 -42.05 5.43 -9.77
C MET A 622 -41.54 4.21 -10.55
N ASP A 623 -40.69 4.42 -11.55
CA ASP A 623 -39.89 3.36 -12.15
C ASP A 623 -38.49 3.39 -11.53
N TYR A 624 -37.98 2.21 -11.15
CA TYR A 624 -36.77 2.09 -10.32
C TYR A 624 -35.64 1.48 -11.15
N GLU A 625 -34.87 2.36 -11.77
CA GLU A 625 -33.78 1.98 -12.67
C GLU A 625 -32.51 1.59 -11.91
N SER A 626 -31.65 0.79 -12.54
CA SER A 626 -30.27 0.63 -12.09
C SER A 626 -29.45 1.85 -12.48
N ALA A 627 -28.64 2.38 -11.56
CA ALA A 627 -27.51 3.22 -11.94
C ALA A 627 -26.34 2.32 -12.38
N GLU A 628 -25.61 2.76 -13.40
CA GLU A 628 -24.36 2.13 -13.83
C GLU A 628 -23.22 3.14 -13.73
N PHE A 629 -22.21 2.82 -12.92
CA PHE A 629 -20.97 3.58 -12.84
C PHE A 629 -19.85 2.85 -13.59
N THR A 630 -18.66 3.44 -13.67
CA THR A 630 -17.44 2.73 -14.11
C THR A 630 -16.35 2.99 -13.10
N VAL A 631 -15.71 1.90 -12.67
CA VAL A 631 -14.86 1.92 -11.50
C VAL A 631 -13.66 1.00 -11.70
N ALA A 632 -12.60 1.26 -10.95
CA ALA A 632 -11.25 0.90 -11.37
C ALA A 632 -10.64 -0.19 -10.50
N TYR A 633 -10.22 -1.27 -11.14
CA TYR A 633 -10.10 -2.60 -10.54
C TYR A 633 -8.67 -3.15 -10.68
N PRO A 634 -7.76 -2.65 -9.85
CA PRO A 634 -6.35 -2.89 -10.03
C PRO A 634 -5.83 -4.27 -9.61
N VAL A 635 -5.42 -5.02 -10.64
CA VAL A 635 -5.12 -6.47 -10.63
C VAL A 635 -3.86 -6.82 -9.84
N MET A 636 -3.96 -7.95 -9.10
CA MET A 636 -2.93 -8.53 -8.23
C MET A 636 -2.81 -10.04 -8.51
N ALA A 637 -1.62 -10.59 -8.28
CA ALA A 637 -1.35 -12.02 -8.35
C ALA A 637 -0.38 -12.48 -7.24
N GLU A 638 -0.52 -13.74 -6.80
CA GLU A 638 0.39 -14.40 -5.87
C GLU A 638 1.10 -15.58 -6.56
N LEU A 639 2.44 -15.54 -6.62
CA LEU A 639 3.27 -16.50 -7.37
C LEU A 639 4.65 -16.71 -6.72
N TYR A 640 5.40 -17.71 -7.22
CA TYR A 640 6.83 -17.90 -6.89
C TYR A 640 7.71 -17.33 -8.01
N VAL A 641 8.83 -16.70 -7.63
CA VAL A 641 9.85 -16.19 -8.57
C VAL A 641 11.27 -16.54 -8.10
N ASP A 642 12.20 -16.71 -9.04
CA ASP A 642 13.63 -16.91 -8.74
C ASP A 642 14.38 -15.59 -8.47
N ARG A 643 13.83 -14.46 -8.91
CA ARG A 643 14.41 -13.13 -8.73
C ARG A 643 13.35 -12.08 -8.43
N ILE A 644 13.57 -11.28 -7.39
CA ILE A 644 12.74 -10.11 -7.09
C ILE A 644 13.09 -8.98 -8.09
N LEU A 645 12.07 -8.51 -8.81
CA LEU A 645 12.15 -7.28 -9.60
C LEU A 645 11.89 -6.08 -8.67
N ASP A 646 12.60 -4.98 -8.90
CA ASP A 646 12.21 -3.70 -8.28
C ASP A 646 11.08 -3.02 -9.08
N ARG A 647 10.64 -1.86 -8.59
CA ARG A 647 9.54 -1.07 -9.15
C ARG A 647 9.80 -0.61 -10.59
N GLU A 648 11.06 -0.40 -11.01
CA GLU A 648 11.39 0.00 -12.38
C GLU A 648 11.52 -1.21 -13.30
N GLU A 649 12.24 -2.26 -12.87
CA GLU A 649 12.32 -3.52 -13.60
C GLU A 649 10.94 -4.14 -13.87
N PHE A 650 10.06 -4.10 -12.86
CA PHE A 650 8.71 -4.65 -12.95
C PHE A 650 7.81 -3.84 -13.88
N ARG A 651 7.87 -2.50 -13.82
CA ARG A 651 7.15 -1.61 -14.76
C ARG A 651 7.61 -1.84 -16.19
N ALA A 652 8.92 -1.90 -16.44
CA ALA A 652 9.48 -2.18 -17.77
C ALA A 652 9.09 -3.57 -18.33
N LEU A 653 8.76 -4.53 -17.47
CA LEU A 653 8.15 -5.80 -17.85
C LEU A 653 6.67 -5.62 -18.21
N CYS A 654 5.89 -4.89 -17.41
CA CYS A 654 4.47 -4.61 -17.65
C CYS A 654 4.20 -3.58 -18.78
N ASP A 655 5.22 -2.85 -19.24
CA ASP A 655 5.15 -2.02 -20.45
C ASP A 655 5.35 -2.84 -21.72
N ARG A 656 6.07 -3.97 -21.61
CA ARG A 656 6.31 -4.94 -22.69
C ARG A 656 5.17 -5.94 -22.83
N TYR A 657 4.64 -6.41 -21.72
CA TYR A 657 3.55 -7.37 -21.61
C TYR A 657 2.38 -6.68 -20.92
N LYS A 658 1.25 -6.51 -21.60
CA LYS A 658 0.21 -5.56 -21.12
C LYS A 658 -0.94 -6.25 -20.41
N THR A 659 -1.06 -7.56 -20.57
CA THR A 659 -2.18 -8.34 -20.05
C THR A 659 -1.71 -9.21 -18.88
N ALA A 660 -2.63 -9.55 -17.96
CA ALA A 660 -2.29 -10.31 -16.76
C ALA A 660 -1.57 -11.64 -17.06
N GLU A 661 -2.06 -12.36 -18.09
CA GLU A 661 -1.50 -13.65 -18.52
C GLU A 661 -0.08 -13.51 -19.08
N GLU A 662 0.16 -12.57 -20.01
CA GLU A 662 1.49 -12.34 -20.58
C GLU A 662 2.51 -11.91 -19.51
N ILE A 663 2.10 -11.07 -18.55
CA ILE A 663 2.97 -10.62 -17.45
C ILE A 663 3.38 -11.82 -16.59
N LEU A 664 2.42 -12.65 -16.16
CA LEU A 664 2.69 -13.80 -15.31
C LEU A 664 3.54 -14.86 -16.02
N ALA A 665 3.32 -15.10 -17.31
CA ALA A 665 4.10 -16.02 -18.13
C ALA A 665 5.58 -15.61 -18.32
N HIS A 666 5.96 -14.36 -17.97
CA HIS A 666 7.34 -13.87 -18.01
C HIS A 666 7.95 -13.61 -16.61
N LEU A 667 7.27 -14.05 -15.55
CA LEU A 667 7.76 -14.01 -14.17
C LEU A 667 8.09 -15.41 -13.60
N GLN A 668 7.68 -16.48 -14.30
CA GLN A 668 7.86 -17.89 -13.92
C GLN A 668 9.05 -18.56 -14.64
#